data_AF-A0A2N1VU57-F1
#
_entry.id   AF-A0A2N1VU57-F1
#
_cell.length_a   1.000
_cell.length_b   1.000
_cell.length_c   1.000
_cell.angle_alpha   90.00
_cell.angle_beta   90.00
_cell.angle_gamma   90.00
#
_symmetry.space_group_name_H-M   'P 1'
#
loop_
_entity.id
_entity.type
_entity.pdbx_description
1 polymer ?
#
loop_
_entity_poly.entity_id
_entity_poly.type
_entity_poly.pdbx_seq_one_letter_code
_entity_poly.pdbx_strand_id
1 'polypeptide(L)'
;MNYKLSIILFLISVLFNTLQPAKSFTLFSDQRLYSDIFYDEIDTFNVELERDKFLFASLFQFNTDLIVNIYSPENKLLSTFDYLTSGPEFLTLTTKTKGLYKIIVAHFNPMDEKGSYSIGIEKLEPAAESSEEKVDQLLSEWRVDYRPGGFISIVKGDSVVLSKGYGMADLEHKRTIDNNTPSNLCSLSKHFTAFAVLLLEEKGLLSIDDDITKYLPEMITYKGKIKIKNLIFHNSGLREMADLLGLTGEPIEGPFTKQDLYKLIYSQKELNFESGEKFLYCNTGYILLAEIISRITHKPFSQWIKENIFSPLNMSNTFIYSTTADLPKKIANSYKLGNKGSYEKISLKDLWYTGAGSTFTTAEDMCRWMLNFNNPVVGSKKTFNRFKNNGIIYDSLSNSFYGYGLVNGTYKGLNYYWHGGGGNGYTSYMMWFPEFDFSVAVLSNFALGGVYYRAQTIADIFLESKFTNPEFSGDYKNKKKPIIVHPDIFDNYTGTYTNNAEITVEVSRDNNNLVVQRIGQEKTKYFPLSEEKYFIKENGSEAKFVKSGSGIYNKLIVYFDKDSLVLTRQVNNVWKNYDEYTGKYFSKELGITYFADVVNKTLTLKNIRNINFPLIHIWGDIYKDKLYSYYNVQFTRDGNSNIINFLLDSPRSKNIKFVKVE
;
A
#
# COMPACT_ATOMS: atom_id res chain seq x y z
N MET A 1 -0.34 10.37 8.02
CA MET A 1 -1.01 11.56 7.46
C MET A 1 -1.07 12.76 8.43
N ASN A 2 -1.15 12.56 9.75
CA ASN A 2 -1.30 13.65 10.73
C ASN A 2 -0.08 14.59 10.91
N TYR A 3 1.11 14.16 10.47
CA TYR A 3 2.34 14.93 10.64
C TYR A 3 2.54 16.06 9.63
N LYS A 4 2.16 15.82 8.36
CA LYS A 4 2.06 16.86 7.33
C LYS A 4 1.03 17.91 7.79
N LEU A 5 -0.16 17.50 8.20
CA LEU A 5 -1.23 18.42 8.67
C LEU A 5 -0.81 19.39 9.78
N SER A 6 -0.01 18.95 10.77
CA SER A 6 0.30 19.78 11.95
C SER A 6 1.36 20.87 11.68
N ILE A 7 2.32 20.60 10.78
CA ILE A 7 3.33 21.57 10.34
C ILE A 7 2.74 22.50 9.27
N ILE A 8 1.88 21.94 8.41
CA ILE A 8 1.07 22.66 7.42
C ILE A 8 0.15 23.68 8.12
N LEU A 9 -0.61 23.29 9.15
CA LEU A 9 -1.49 24.20 9.92
C LEU A 9 -0.75 25.38 10.58
N PHE A 10 0.49 25.20 11.07
CA PHE A 10 1.25 26.27 11.72
C PHE A 10 1.84 27.25 10.69
N LEU A 11 2.40 26.77 9.58
CA LEU A 11 2.88 27.62 8.47
C LEU A 11 1.72 28.36 7.76
N ILE A 12 0.57 27.71 7.60
CA ILE A 12 -0.65 28.27 6.98
C ILE A 12 -1.25 29.39 7.81
N SER A 13 -1.35 29.24 9.13
CA SER A 13 -1.91 30.32 9.98
C SER A 13 -1.08 31.62 9.93
N VAL A 14 0.21 31.51 9.59
CA VAL A 14 1.12 32.66 9.44
C VAL A 14 1.08 33.22 8.01
N LEU A 15 0.96 32.37 6.98
CA LEU A 15 0.81 32.78 5.58
C LEU A 15 -0.52 33.48 5.28
N PHE A 16 -1.65 33.03 5.84
CA PHE A 16 -2.97 33.61 5.56
C PHE A 16 -3.15 35.04 6.09
N ASN A 17 -2.31 35.51 7.03
CA ASN A 17 -2.35 36.89 7.53
C ASN A 17 -1.56 37.87 6.64
N THR A 18 -0.84 37.39 5.62
CA THR A 18 -0.02 38.22 4.71
C THR A 18 -0.49 38.21 3.25
N LEU A 19 -1.47 37.36 2.90
CA LEU A 19 -2.02 37.26 1.54
C LEU A 19 -3.07 38.36 1.28
N GLN A 20 -3.12 38.86 0.04
CA GLN A 20 -4.10 39.87 -0.34
C GLN A 20 -5.45 39.21 -0.69
N PRO A 21 -6.58 39.78 -0.23
CA PRO A 21 -7.89 39.31 -0.66
C PRO A 21 -8.08 39.64 -2.14
N ALA A 22 -8.32 38.63 -2.98
CA ALA A 22 -8.53 38.82 -4.41
C ALA A 22 -10.01 38.95 -4.74
N LYS A 23 -10.78 37.88 -4.53
CA LYS A 23 -12.19 37.83 -4.91
C LYS A 23 -13.03 37.20 -3.81
N SER A 24 -14.25 37.71 -3.68
CA SER A 24 -15.28 37.18 -2.78
C SER A 24 -16.50 36.80 -3.59
N PHE A 25 -16.95 35.57 -3.45
CA PHE A 25 -18.07 34.99 -4.18
C PHE A 25 -19.15 34.51 -3.21
N THR A 26 -20.39 34.42 -3.68
CA THR A 26 -21.44 33.64 -3.02
C THR A 26 -21.61 32.34 -3.79
N LEU A 27 -21.55 31.19 -3.11
CA LEU A 27 -21.65 29.88 -3.72
C LEU A 27 -23.04 29.26 -3.48
N PHE A 28 -23.82 29.09 -4.55
CA PHE A 28 -25.14 28.42 -4.54
C PHE A 28 -25.04 26.95 -4.98
N SER A 29 -26.08 26.16 -4.69
CA SER A 29 -26.10 24.70 -4.90
C SER A 29 -26.11 24.24 -6.36
N ASP A 30 -26.47 25.12 -7.29
CA ASP A 30 -26.71 24.83 -8.71
C ASP A 30 -25.70 25.51 -9.65
N GLN A 31 -24.62 26.05 -9.09
CA GLN A 31 -23.59 26.73 -9.86
C GLN A 31 -22.20 26.13 -9.66
N ARG A 32 -21.40 26.20 -10.72
CA ARG A 32 -19.95 26.01 -10.69
C ARG A 32 -19.28 27.31 -11.09
N LEU A 33 -18.50 27.86 -10.18
CA LEU A 33 -17.75 29.11 -10.37
C LEU A 33 -16.35 28.79 -10.86
N TYR A 34 -15.80 29.65 -11.71
CA TYR A 34 -14.45 29.57 -12.24
C TYR A 34 -13.65 30.77 -11.74
N SER A 35 -12.40 30.54 -11.32
CA SER A 35 -11.52 31.62 -10.91
C SER A 35 -10.09 31.39 -11.39
N ASP A 36 -9.42 32.51 -11.62
CA ASP A 36 -7.98 32.62 -11.77
C ASP A 36 -7.44 33.28 -10.50
N ILE A 37 -6.37 32.74 -9.90
CA ILE A 37 -5.80 33.17 -8.63
C ILE A 37 -4.28 33.28 -8.73
N PHE A 38 -3.70 34.39 -8.26
CA PHE A 38 -2.25 34.59 -8.17
C PHE A 38 -1.69 34.02 -6.86
N TYR A 39 -0.37 33.79 -6.79
CA TYR A 39 0.25 33.11 -5.64
C TYR A 39 0.07 33.83 -4.29
N ASP A 40 -0.06 35.15 -4.31
CA ASP A 40 -0.22 36.02 -3.14
C ASP A 40 -1.68 36.36 -2.82
N GLU A 41 -2.62 35.71 -3.53
CA GLU A 41 -4.05 35.96 -3.44
C GLU A 41 -4.81 34.86 -2.68
N ILE A 42 -5.94 35.25 -2.09
CA ILE A 42 -6.96 34.30 -1.61
C ILE A 42 -8.32 34.60 -2.25
N ASP A 43 -9.02 33.53 -2.60
CA ASP A 43 -10.43 33.60 -2.99
C ASP A 43 -11.30 33.11 -1.83
N THR A 44 -12.38 33.84 -1.54
CA THR A 44 -13.35 33.47 -0.51
C THR A 44 -14.70 33.16 -1.12
N PHE A 45 -15.24 31.98 -0.85
CA PHE A 45 -16.58 31.57 -1.24
C PHE A 45 -17.46 31.49 0.00
N ASN A 46 -18.49 32.32 0.04
CA ASN A 46 -19.46 32.37 1.12
C ASN A 46 -20.63 31.45 0.80
N VAL A 47 -20.98 30.57 1.73
CA VAL A 47 -22.07 29.59 1.59
C VAL A 47 -23.00 29.74 2.78
N GLU A 48 -24.23 30.18 2.54
CA GLU A 48 -25.25 30.21 3.58
C GLU A 48 -25.86 28.81 3.75
N LEU A 49 -25.73 28.25 4.95
CA LEU A 49 -26.17 26.89 5.23
C LEU A 49 -27.09 26.87 6.46
N GLU A 50 -28.14 26.07 6.36
CA GLU A 50 -28.98 25.71 7.50
C GLU A 50 -28.22 24.77 8.45
N ARG A 51 -28.71 24.66 9.69
CA ARG A 51 -28.23 23.69 10.67
C ARG A 51 -28.54 22.26 10.20
N ASP A 52 -27.70 21.29 10.58
CA ASP A 52 -27.90 19.86 10.34
C ASP A 52 -28.01 19.54 8.83
N LYS A 53 -27.13 20.18 8.04
CA LYS A 53 -26.93 19.93 6.61
C LYS A 53 -25.58 19.30 6.36
N PHE A 54 -25.55 18.35 5.44
CA PHE A 54 -24.34 17.79 4.86
C PHE A 54 -24.10 18.45 3.49
N LEU A 55 -22.96 19.12 3.39
CA LEU A 55 -22.45 19.71 2.16
C LEU A 55 -21.36 18.80 1.60
N PHE A 56 -21.49 18.45 0.32
CA PHE A 56 -20.45 17.89 -0.50
C PHE A 56 -20.19 18.83 -1.68
N ALA A 57 -18.98 19.36 -1.76
CA ALA A 57 -18.54 20.25 -2.82
C ALA A 57 -17.28 19.70 -3.48
N SER A 58 -17.01 20.13 -4.71
CA SER A 58 -15.78 19.77 -5.40
C SER A 58 -15.12 20.99 -6.03
N LEU A 59 -13.80 21.05 -5.91
CA LEU A 59 -12.95 22.04 -6.52
C LEU A 59 -12.07 21.35 -7.57
N PHE A 60 -12.07 21.80 -8.82
CA PHE A 60 -11.26 21.24 -9.89
C PHE A 60 -10.10 22.17 -10.22
N GLN A 61 -8.88 21.70 -9.99
CA GLN A 61 -7.63 22.42 -10.22
C GLN A 61 -7.13 22.15 -11.64
N PHE A 62 -6.97 23.17 -12.48
CA PHE A 62 -6.60 22.95 -13.89
C PHE A 62 -5.08 22.88 -14.12
N ASN A 63 -4.32 23.71 -13.42
CA ASN A 63 -2.89 23.94 -13.68
C ASN A 63 -2.12 24.48 -12.45
N THR A 64 -2.65 24.28 -11.25
CA THR A 64 -2.12 24.82 -9.99
C THR A 64 -2.41 23.85 -8.86
N ASP A 65 -1.58 23.91 -7.82
CA ASP A 65 -1.78 23.19 -6.56
C ASP A 65 -2.40 24.12 -5.51
N LEU A 66 -3.61 23.80 -5.04
CA LEU A 66 -4.43 24.66 -4.20
C LEU A 66 -4.75 24.01 -2.86
N ILE A 67 -4.77 24.83 -1.83
CA ILE A 67 -5.24 24.48 -0.50
C ILE A 67 -6.58 25.13 -0.21
N VAL A 68 -7.49 24.38 0.42
CA VAL A 68 -8.84 24.84 0.75
C VAL A 68 -9.14 24.74 2.23
N ASN A 69 -9.52 25.85 2.84
CA ASN A 69 -9.90 25.95 4.25
C ASN A 69 -11.39 26.26 4.40
N ILE A 70 -12.10 25.51 5.23
CA ILE A 70 -13.51 25.79 5.56
C ILE A 70 -13.59 26.37 6.97
N TYR A 71 -14.27 27.51 7.10
CA TYR A 71 -14.52 28.19 8.37
C TYR A 71 -16.01 28.21 8.71
N SER A 72 -16.30 28.13 10.01
CA SER A 72 -17.66 28.28 10.55
C SER A 72 -18.15 29.74 10.50
N PRO A 73 -19.45 29.99 10.74
CA PRO A 73 -19.98 31.35 10.88
C PRO A 73 -19.28 32.20 11.94
N GLU A 74 -18.71 31.55 12.95
CA GLU A 74 -17.92 32.18 14.02
C GLU A 74 -16.42 32.34 13.66
N ASN A 75 -16.06 32.16 12.37
CA ASN A 75 -14.70 32.18 11.83
C ASN A 75 -13.74 31.15 12.46
N LYS A 76 -14.26 30.02 12.94
CA LYS A 76 -13.40 28.91 13.40
C LYS A 76 -13.05 28.00 12.22
N LEU A 77 -11.77 27.69 12.03
CA LEU A 77 -11.33 26.71 11.04
C LEU A 77 -11.93 25.33 11.39
N LEU A 78 -12.68 24.77 10.45
CA LEU A 78 -13.34 23.47 10.57
C LEU A 78 -12.54 22.36 9.89
N SER A 79 -12.01 22.62 8.71
CA SER A 79 -11.29 21.63 7.90
C SER A 79 -10.35 22.29 6.89
N THR A 80 -9.31 21.56 6.52
CA THR A 80 -8.34 21.92 5.49
C THR A 80 -8.22 20.75 4.51
N PHE A 81 -8.26 21.03 3.21
CA PHE A 81 -8.20 20.05 2.11
C PHE A 81 -7.05 20.44 1.18
N ASP A 82 -6.20 19.45 0.88
CA ASP A 82 -5.05 19.54 -0.01
C ASP A 82 -4.63 18.10 -0.37
N TYR A 83 -5.33 17.49 -1.33
CA TYR A 83 -5.17 16.08 -1.66
C TYR A 83 -4.40 15.83 -2.96
N LEU A 84 -4.62 16.66 -3.99
CA LEU A 84 -4.03 16.48 -5.31
C LEU A 84 -3.39 17.77 -5.79
N THR A 85 -2.27 17.66 -6.50
CA THR A 85 -1.61 18.82 -7.12
C THR A 85 -2.26 19.29 -8.42
N SER A 86 -3.29 18.56 -8.90
CA SER A 86 -4.12 18.90 -10.05
C SER A 86 -5.36 18.01 -10.11
N GLY A 87 -6.46 18.49 -10.71
CA GLY A 87 -7.72 17.76 -10.82
C GLY A 87 -8.68 18.01 -9.64
N PRO A 88 -9.63 17.09 -9.39
CA PRO A 88 -10.71 17.32 -8.44
C PRO A 88 -10.31 17.07 -6.97
N GLU A 89 -10.45 18.11 -6.16
CA GLU A 89 -10.40 18.19 -4.70
C GLU A 89 -11.84 18.07 -4.14
N PHE A 90 -12.06 17.28 -3.09
CA PHE A 90 -13.40 17.08 -2.52
C PHE A 90 -13.52 17.62 -1.10
N LEU A 91 -14.60 18.37 -0.89
CA LEU A 91 -14.90 19.05 0.35
C LEU A 91 -16.16 18.45 0.95
N THR A 92 -16.10 18.13 2.23
CA THR A 92 -17.27 17.70 2.99
C THR A 92 -17.40 18.51 4.27
N LEU A 93 -18.64 18.84 4.63
CA LEU A 93 -18.94 19.59 5.85
C LEU A 93 -20.31 19.14 6.36
N THR A 94 -20.42 18.89 7.67
CA THR A 94 -21.71 18.77 8.35
C THR A 94 -21.91 19.98 9.26
N THR A 95 -22.97 20.74 9.04
CA THR A 95 -23.23 22.00 9.76
C THR A 95 -23.79 21.75 11.16
N LYS A 96 -23.21 22.44 12.15
CA LYS A 96 -23.69 22.42 13.55
C LYS A 96 -24.47 23.67 13.94
N THR A 97 -24.23 24.76 13.23
CA THR A 97 -24.92 26.04 13.38
C THR A 97 -25.41 26.50 12.02
N LYS A 98 -26.57 27.16 12.01
CA LYS A 98 -27.03 27.91 10.83
C LYS A 98 -26.15 29.14 10.66
N GLY A 99 -25.75 29.47 9.43
CA GLY A 99 -25.11 30.74 9.14
C GLY A 99 -24.24 30.71 7.89
N LEU A 100 -23.39 31.73 7.79
CA LEU A 100 -22.50 31.93 6.65
C LEU A 100 -21.16 31.20 6.86
N TYR A 101 -20.96 30.11 6.15
CA TYR A 101 -19.67 29.40 6.13
C TYR A 101 -18.78 30.01 5.05
N LYS A 102 -17.46 30.00 5.29
CA LYS A 102 -16.47 30.51 4.33
C LYS A 102 -15.57 29.39 3.86
N ILE A 103 -15.46 29.21 2.56
CA ILE A 103 -14.48 28.34 1.92
C ILE A 103 -13.41 29.26 1.34
N ILE A 104 -12.19 29.16 1.85
CA ILE A 104 -11.06 29.98 1.42
C ILE A 104 -10.13 29.11 0.60
N VAL A 105 -9.81 29.53 -0.61
CA VAL A 105 -8.91 28.87 -1.55
C VAL A 105 -7.64 29.72 -1.71
N ALA A 106 -6.47 29.08 -1.65
CA ALA A 106 -5.18 29.71 -1.85
C ALA A 106 -4.22 28.76 -2.57
N HIS A 107 -3.12 29.28 -3.11
CA HIS A 107 -2.01 28.44 -3.59
C HIS A 107 -1.36 27.68 -2.44
N PHE A 108 -1.09 26.39 -2.66
CA PHE A 108 -0.27 25.61 -1.75
C PHE A 108 1.22 25.91 -1.95
N ASN A 109 1.65 26.06 -3.21
CA ASN A 109 3.05 26.27 -3.58
C ASN A 109 3.34 27.74 -3.93
N PRO A 110 4.24 28.42 -3.20
CA PRO A 110 4.58 29.83 -3.47
C PRO A 110 5.37 30.05 -4.78
N MET A 111 5.72 28.99 -5.51
CA MET A 111 6.37 29.07 -6.82
C MET A 111 5.38 29.18 -7.99
N ASP A 112 4.09 28.93 -7.77
CA ASP A 112 3.08 28.94 -8.84
C ASP A 112 2.59 30.38 -9.06
N GLU A 113 3.10 31.10 -10.07
CA GLU A 113 2.76 32.52 -10.28
C GLU A 113 1.26 32.79 -10.47
N LYS A 114 0.56 31.89 -11.18
CA LYS A 114 -0.87 31.99 -11.48
C LYS A 114 -1.48 30.60 -11.65
N GLY A 115 -2.68 30.42 -11.11
CA GLY A 115 -3.47 29.20 -11.22
C GLY A 115 -4.91 29.47 -11.67
N SER A 116 -5.55 28.44 -12.21
CA SER A 116 -6.98 28.45 -12.56
C SER A 116 -7.66 27.22 -11.97
N TYR A 117 -8.88 27.42 -11.46
CA TYR A 117 -9.69 26.34 -10.90
C TYR A 117 -11.19 26.62 -11.05
N SER A 118 -12.01 25.62 -10.72
CA SER A 118 -13.45 25.81 -10.56
C SER A 118 -13.95 25.19 -9.26
N ILE A 119 -14.98 25.74 -8.64
CA ILE A 119 -15.60 25.19 -7.42
C ILE A 119 -17.12 25.12 -7.59
N GLY A 120 -17.72 24.03 -7.13
CA GLY A 120 -19.17 23.84 -7.17
C GLY A 120 -19.64 22.98 -6.00
N ILE A 121 -20.88 23.20 -5.59
CA ILE A 121 -21.58 22.31 -4.65
C ILE A 121 -22.13 21.15 -5.46
N GLU A 122 -21.72 19.93 -5.11
CA GLU A 122 -22.16 18.71 -5.78
C GLU A 122 -23.45 18.17 -5.14
N LYS A 123 -23.53 18.24 -3.80
CA LYS A 123 -24.73 17.87 -3.03
C LYS A 123 -24.87 18.74 -1.79
N LEU A 124 -26.13 19.09 -1.49
CA LEU A 124 -26.54 19.66 -0.22
C LEU A 124 -27.76 18.88 0.28
N GLU A 125 -27.60 18.07 1.31
CA GLU A 125 -28.61 17.15 1.83
C GLU A 125 -28.72 17.27 3.36
N PRO A 126 -29.78 16.73 4.01
CA PRO A 126 -29.83 16.66 5.48
C PRO A 126 -28.62 15.90 6.04
N ALA A 127 -28.12 16.29 7.21
CA ALA A 127 -27.12 15.52 7.93
C ALA A 127 -27.66 14.11 8.24
N ALA A 128 -26.82 13.09 8.06
CA ALA A 128 -27.24 11.71 8.26
C ALA A 128 -27.61 11.41 9.72
N GLU A 129 -28.77 10.79 9.92
CA GLU A 129 -29.25 10.38 11.25
C GLU A 129 -28.91 8.92 11.53
N SER A 130 -29.08 8.05 10.52
CA SER A 130 -28.76 6.63 10.59
C SER A 130 -27.30 6.32 10.24
N SER A 131 -26.82 5.14 10.65
CA SER A 131 -25.48 4.66 10.29
C SER A 131 -25.33 4.47 8.78
N GLU A 132 -26.37 3.97 8.11
CA GLU A 132 -26.42 3.74 6.67
C GLU A 132 -26.34 5.05 5.87
N GLU A 133 -27.05 6.10 6.31
CA GLU A 133 -26.95 7.43 5.70
C GLU A 133 -25.57 8.04 5.91
N LYS A 134 -24.93 7.82 7.08
CA LYS A 134 -23.55 8.28 7.32
C LYS A 134 -22.57 7.60 6.36
N VAL A 135 -22.80 6.33 6.03
CA VAL A 135 -22.02 5.62 4.99
C VAL A 135 -22.28 6.21 3.61
N ASP A 136 -23.53 6.54 3.25
CA ASP A 136 -23.84 7.21 1.98
C ASP A 136 -23.17 8.58 1.86
N GLN A 137 -23.09 9.35 2.95
CA GLN A 137 -22.41 10.64 2.99
C GLN A 137 -20.89 10.50 2.89
N LEU A 138 -20.31 9.50 3.57
CA LEU A 138 -18.89 9.16 3.44
C LEU A 138 -18.50 8.84 1.98
N LEU A 139 -19.41 8.22 1.22
CA LEU A 139 -19.19 7.85 -0.19
C LEU A 139 -19.66 8.90 -1.21
N SER A 140 -19.85 10.16 -0.82
CA SER A 140 -20.32 11.20 -1.73
C SER A 140 -19.45 11.37 -2.98
N GLU A 141 -18.15 11.16 -2.86
CA GLU A 141 -17.22 11.14 -4.00
C GLU A 141 -17.54 10.07 -5.05
N TRP A 142 -18.14 8.94 -4.64
CA TRP A 142 -18.59 7.88 -5.57
C TRP A 142 -20.06 8.05 -5.96
N ARG A 143 -20.75 9.08 -5.48
CA ARG A 143 -22.16 9.38 -5.82
C ARG A 143 -22.30 10.36 -6.99
N VAL A 144 -21.23 10.56 -7.76
CA VAL A 144 -21.19 11.33 -9.00
C VAL A 144 -21.01 10.41 -10.21
N ASP A 145 -21.44 10.85 -11.40
CA ASP A 145 -21.59 10.00 -12.59
C ASP A 145 -20.37 10.01 -13.54
N TYR A 146 -19.30 10.71 -13.18
CA TYR A 146 -18.09 10.88 -13.99
C TYR A 146 -16.83 10.29 -13.36
N ARG A 147 -16.97 9.49 -12.28
CA ARG A 147 -15.85 8.87 -11.57
C ARG A 147 -16.00 7.36 -11.48
N PRO A 148 -14.87 6.63 -11.47
CA PRO A 148 -14.85 5.28 -10.94
C PRO A 148 -15.42 5.24 -9.52
N GLY A 149 -15.78 4.05 -9.05
CA GLY A 149 -16.31 3.88 -7.71
C GLY A 149 -15.96 2.54 -7.12
N GLY A 150 -16.95 1.91 -6.50
CA GLY A 150 -16.72 0.72 -5.72
C GLY A 150 -18.00 0.18 -5.11
N PHE A 151 -17.85 -0.80 -4.24
CA PHE A 151 -18.97 -1.28 -3.44
C PHE A 151 -18.59 -1.46 -1.98
N ILE A 152 -19.61 -1.45 -1.13
CA ILE A 152 -19.52 -1.75 0.29
C ILE A 152 -20.38 -2.97 0.60
N SER A 153 -19.84 -3.83 1.46
CA SER A 153 -20.54 -4.94 2.11
C SER A 153 -20.39 -4.77 3.63
N ILE A 154 -21.49 -4.76 4.38
CA ILE A 154 -21.52 -4.69 5.85
C ILE A 154 -22.43 -5.78 6.38
N VAL A 155 -21.91 -6.59 7.30
CA VAL A 155 -22.69 -7.60 8.04
C VAL A 155 -22.53 -7.36 9.53
N LYS A 156 -23.61 -7.58 10.28
CA LYS A 156 -23.62 -7.49 11.74
C LYS A 156 -24.55 -8.55 12.30
N GLY A 157 -24.02 -9.41 13.17
CA GLY A 157 -24.73 -10.61 13.60
C GLY A 157 -25.03 -11.51 12.38
N ASP A 158 -26.29 -11.87 12.22
CA ASP A 158 -26.73 -12.81 11.18
C ASP A 158 -27.29 -12.12 9.93
N SER A 159 -27.16 -10.79 9.86
CA SER A 159 -27.85 -9.96 8.87
C SER A 159 -26.89 -9.13 8.04
N VAL A 160 -27.27 -8.94 6.76
CA VAL A 160 -26.68 -7.93 5.90
C VAL A 160 -27.24 -6.56 6.30
N VAL A 161 -26.37 -5.66 6.74
CA VAL A 161 -26.72 -4.27 7.07
C VAL A 161 -26.71 -3.42 5.80
N LEU A 162 -25.68 -3.59 4.97
CA LEU A 162 -25.54 -2.86 3.71
C LEU A 162 -24.85 -3.73 2.67
N SER A 163 -25.39 -3.71 1.45
CA SER A 163 -24.74 -4.20 0.24
C SER A 163 -25.06 -3.18 -0.83
N LYS A 164 -24.08 -2.36 -1.23
CA LYS A 164 -24.34 -1.21 -2.12
C LYS A 164 -23.16 -0.88 -3.03
N GLY A 165 -23.46 -0.73 -4.32
CA GLY A 165 -22.56 -0.20 -5.34
C GLY A 165 -22.66 1.31 -5.51
N TYR A 166 -21.55 1.96 -5.85
CA TYR A 166 -21.42 3.40 -6.08
C TYR A 166 -20.47 3.68 -7.25
N GLY A 167 -20.68 4.79 -7.93
CA GLY A 167 -19.84 5.27 -9.03
C GLY A 167 -19.95 4.42 -10.29
N MET A 168 -19.01 4.62 -11.21
CA MET A 168 -19.05 4.00 -12.53
C MET A 168 -18.18 2.74 -12.62
N ALA A 169 -18.80 1.68 -13.11
CA ALA A 169 -18.17 0.44 -13.51
C ALA A 169 -17.54 0.58 -14.91
N ASP A 170 -18.11 1.46 -15.74
CA ASP A 170 -17.63 1.78 -17.08
C ASP A 170 -17.93 3.26 -17.37
N LEU A 171 -16.90 4.09 -17.40
CA LEU A 171 -17.00 5.53 -17.64
C LEU A 171 -17.44 5.83 -19.08
N GLU A 172 -16.88 5.09 -20.03
CA GLU A 172 -17.12 5.27 -21.46
C GLU A 172 -18.59 4.99 -21.82
N HIS A 173 -19.20 4.02 -21.15
CA HIS A 173 -20.60 3.61 -21.36
C HIS A 173 -21.55 4.08 -20.24
N LYS A 174 -21.08 4.91 -19.31
CA LYS A 174 -21.85 5.40 -18.14
C LYS A 174 -22.57 4.30 -17.36
N ARG A 175 -21.96 3.12 -17.25
CA ARG A 175 -22.53 2.00 -16.49
C ARG A 175 -22.14 2.12 -15.03
N THR A 176 -23.12 2.13 -14.15
CA THR A 176 -22.91 2.21 -12.71
C THR A 176 -22.43 0.87 -12.11
N ILE A 177 -21.78 0.94 -10.95
CA ILE A 177 -21.57 -0.23 -10.10
C ILE A 177 -22.87 -0.48 -9.34
N ASP A 178 -23.45 -1.67 -9.52
CA ASP A 178 -24.57 -2.15 -8.73
C ASP A 178 -24.11 -3.30 -7.79
N ASN A 179 -25.05 -3.87 -7.04
CA ASN A 179 -24.78 -4.92 -6.06
C ASN A 179 -24.28 -6.23 -6.66
N ASN A 180 -24.42 -6.40 -7.98
CA ASN A 180 -24.06 -7.57 -8.76
C ASN A 180 -22.88 -7.33 -9.71
N THR A 181 -22.34 -6.11 -9.78
CA THR A 181 -21.14 -5.80 -10.59
C THR A 181 -19.90 -6.44 -9.96
N PRO A 182 -19.24 -7.42 -10.61
CA PRO A 182 -18.06 -8.05 -10.03
C PRO A 182 -16.84 -7.12 -10.08
N SER A 183 -16.06 -7.07 -9.00
CA SER A 183 -14.79 -6.34 -8.90
C SER A 183 -13.70 -7.23 -8.32
N ASN A 184 -12.43 -6.91 -8.60
CA ASN A 184 -11.30 -7.75 -8.23
C ASN A 184 -10.95 -7.59 -6.74
N LEU A 185 -10.88 -8.72 -6.04
CA LEU A 185 -10.46 -8.79 -4.64
C LEU A 185 -8.97 -8.58 -4.44
N CYS A 186 -8.17 -8.65 -5.51
CA CYS A 186 -6.72 -8.60 -5.43
C CYS A 186 -6.22 -9.60 -4.38
N SER A 187 -5.35 -9.17 -3.46
CA SER A 187 -4.80 -10.06 -2.44
C SER A 187 -5.78 -10.52 -1.37
N LEU A 188 -6.99 -9.95 -1.27
CA LEU A 188 -8.05 -10.49 -0.39
C LEU A 188 -8.47 -11.91 -0.83
N SER A 189 -8.21 -12.29 -2.09
CA SER A 189 -8.39 -13.66 -2.62
C SER A 189 -7.70 -14.73 -1.78
N LYS A 190 -6.62 -14.37 -1.05
CA LYS A 190 -5.87 -15.28 -0.19
C LYS A 190 -6.71 -15.91 0.91
N HIS A 191 -7.79 -15.24 1.35
CA HIS A 191 -8.75 -15.80 2.29
C HIS A 191 -9.29 -17.14 1.79
N PHE A 192 -9.75 -17.21 0.53
CA PHE A 192 -10.33 -18.42 -0.05
C PHE A 192 -9.30 -19.53 -0.21
N THR A 193 -8.08 -19.19 -0.63
CA THR A 193 -6.98 -20.16 -0.78
C THR A 193 -6.58 -20.76 0.57
N ALA A 194 -6.41 -19.93 1.61
CA ALA A 194 -6.05 -20.41 2.94
C ALA A 194 -7.20 -21.21 3.59
N PHE A 195 -8.45 -20.79 3.37
CA PHE A 195 -9.62 -21.51 3.82
C PHE A 195 -9.76 -22.88 3.14
N ALA A 196 -9.47 -22.96 1.84
CA ALA A 196 -9.44 -24.23 1.10
C ALA A 196 -8.43 -25.22 1.68
N VAL A 197 -7.24 -24.75 2.08
CA VAL A 197 -6.24 -25.58 2.77
C VAL A 197 -6.83 -26.15 4.07
N LEU A 198 -7.50 -25.32 4.88
CA LEU A 198 -8.14 -25.77 6.12
C LEU A 198 -9.24 -26.81 5.86
N LEU A 199 -10.06 -26.63 4.83
CA LEU A 199 -11.11 -27.60 4.46
C LEU A 199 -10.52 -28.95 4.02
N LEU A 200 -9.41 -28.95 3.28
CA LEU A 200 -8.73 -30.18 2.86
C LEU A 200 -8.05 -30.88 4.04
N GLU A 201 -7.46 -30.11 4.94
CA GLU A 201 -6.86 -30.64 6.18
C GLU A 201 -7.92 -31.22 7.12
N GLU A 202 -9.08 -30.58 7.25
CA GLU A 202 -10.22 -31.12 8.01
C GLU A 202 -10.71 -32.47 7.45
N LYS A 203 -10.60 -32.67 6.13
CA LYS A 203 -10.87 -33.95 5.45
C LYS A 203 -9.71 -34.95 5.54
N GLY A 204 -8.60 -34.60 6.17
CA GLY A 204 -7.40 -35.45 6.28
C GLY A 204 -6.64 -35.63 4.96
N LEU A 205 -6.89 -34.80 3.95
CA LEU A 205 -6.27 -34.92 2.62
C LEU A 205 -4.86 -34.32 2.56
N LEU A 206 -4.52 -33.43 3.50
CA LEU A 206 -3.19 -32.88 3.70
C LEU A 206 -2.95 -32.58 5.18
N SER A 207 -1.69 -32.38 5.54
CA SER A 207 -1.30 -31.69 6.77
C SER A 207 -0.59 -30.39 6.42
N ILE A 208 -0.84 -29.30 7.16
CA ILE A 208 -0.07 -28.06 6.95
C ILE A 208 1.42 -28.21 7.33
N ASP A 209 1.78 -29.29 8.02
CA ASP A 209 3.16 -29.66 8.31
C ASP A 209 3.82 -30.54 7.23
N ASP A 210 3.08 -30.93 6.19
CA ASP A 210 3.64 -31.63 5.04
C ASP A 210 4.67 -30.75 4.32
N ASP A 211 5.76 -31.38 3.87
CA ASP A 211 6.72 -30.79 2.95
C ASP A 211 6.06 -30.55 1.58
N ILE A 212 6.24 -29.37 0.99
CA ILE A 212 5.63 -29.02 -0.29
C ILE A 212 6.13 -29.93 -1.44
N THR A 213 7.34 -30.49 -1.34
CA THR A 213 7.91 -31.40 -2.35
C THR A 213 7.14 -32.70 -2.48
N LYS A 214 6.36 -33.09 -1.46
CA LYS A 214 5.41 -34.21 -1.53
C LYS A 214 4.37 -34.03 -2.65
N TYR A 215 4.00 -32.78 -2.92
CA TYR A 215 2.98 -32.42 -3.91
C TYR A 215 3.59 -31.75 -5.15
N LEU A 216 4.78 -31.16 -5.01
CA LEU A 216 5.51 -30.41 -6.03
C LEU A 216 6.94 -30.96 -6.21
N PRO A 217 7.12 -32.20 -6.75
CA PRO A 217 8.44 -32.81 -6.92
C PRO A 217 9.39 -32.05 -7.85
N GLU A 218 8.87 -31.10 -8.63
CA GLU A 218 9.67 -30.24 -9.52
C GLU A 218 10.40 -29.12 -8.77
N MET A 219 10.03 -28.84 -7.51
CA MET A 219 10.73 -27.87 -6.67
C MET A 219 12.12 -28.38 -6.32
N ILE A 220 13.10 -27.47 -6.33
CA ILE A 220 14.44 -27.76 -5.81
C ILE A 220 14.34 -28.08 -4.32
N THR A 221 15.08 -29.09 -3.88
CA THR A 221 15.24 -29.39 -2.46
C THR A 221 16.22 -28.38 -1.85
N TYR A 222 15.71 -27.45 -1.06
CA TYR A 222 16.52 -26.49 -0.32
C TYR A 222 17.18 -27.13 0.90
N LYS A 223 18.11 -26.42 1.53
CA LYS A 223 18.60 -26.78 2.86
C LYS A 223 17.47 -26.55 3.87
N GLY A 224 16.84 -27.63 4.32
CA GLY A 224 15.64 -27.59 5.17
C GLY A 224 14.35 -27.80 4.39
N LYS A 225 13.24 -28.04 5.11
CA LYS A 225 11.94 -28.31 4.51
C LYS A 225 11.10 -27.04 4.45
N ILE A 226 10.45 -26.79 3.33
CA ILE A 226 9.36 -25.81 3.23
C ILE A 226 8.06 -26.57 3.45
N LYS A 227 7.33 -26.22 4.51
CA LYS A 227 6.03 -26.84 4.80
C LYS A 227 4.89 -26.04 4.17
N ILE A 228 3.72 -26.65 4.00
CA ILE A 228 2.51 -25.96 3.53
C ILE A 228 2.21 -24.71 4.39
N LYS A 229 2.30 -24.82 5.72
CA LYS A 229 2.10 -23.67 6.62
C LYS A 229 3.05 -22.51 6.34
N ASN A 230 4.25 -22.79 5.82
CA ASN A 230 5.20 -21.74 5.52
C ASN A 230 4.77 -20.90 4.31
N LEU A 231 4.05 -21.51 3.37
CA LEU A 231 3.43 -20.78 2.26
C LEU A 231 2.25 -19.92 2.75
N ILE A 232 1.43 -20.46 3.65
CA ILE A 232 0.23 -19.78 4.19
C ILE A 232 0.63 -18.54 5.01
N PHE A 233 1.67 -18.65 5.82
CA PHE A 233 2.10 -17.62 6.78
C PHE A 233 3.14 -16.64 6.21
N HIS A 234 3.49 -16.74 4.93
CA HIS A 234 4.53 -15.91 4.30
C HIS A 234 5.89 -15.99 5.01
N ASN A 235 6.32 -17.17 5.44
CA ASN A 235 7.65 -17.39 6.03
C ASN A 235 8.40 -18.53 5.35
N SER A 236 8.10 -18.80 4.07
CA SER A 236 8.74 -19.86 3.29
C SER A 236 10.18 -19.57 2.93
N GLY A 237 10.56 -18.30 2.83
CA GLY A 237 11.82 -17.85 2.25
C GLY A 237 11.82 -17.80 0.72
N LEU A 238 10.76 -18.27 0.04
CA LEU A 238 10.68 -18.23 -1.42
C LEU A 238 10.71 -16.80 -1.96
N ARG A 239 11.28 -16.64 -3.15
CA ARG A 239 11.36 -15.35 -3.85
C ARG A 239 10.03 -15.03 -4.55
N GLU A 240 9.70 -13.74 -4.56
CA GLU A 240 8.46 -13.21 -5.09
C GLU A 240 8.45 -13.23 -6.63
N MET A 241 7.40 -13.79 -7.24
CA MET A 241 7.35 -13.88 -8.70
C MET A 241 7.34 -12.52 -9.41
N ALA A 242 6.68 -11.51 -8.85
CA ALA A 242 6.59 -10.19 -9.44
C ALA A 242 7.99 -9.55 -9.57
N ASP A 243 8.80 -9.70 -8.52
CA ASP A 243 10.18 -9.25 -8.49
C ASP A 243 11.02 -10.02 -9.52
N LEU A 244 10.90 -11.35 -9.57
CA LEU A 244 11.64 -12.18 -10.52
C LEU A 244 11.27 -11.86 -11.98
N LEU A 245 9.98 -11.74 -12.29
CA LEU A 245 9.49 -11.34 -13.62
C LEU A 245 10.00 -9.96 -14.00
N GLY A 246 9.92 -8.99 -13.08
CA GLY A 246 10.43 -7.64 -13.29
C GLY A 246 11.92 -7.63 -13.67
N LEU A 247 12.74 -8.50 -13.07
CA LEU A 247 14.16 -8.64 -13.43
C LEU A 247 14.40 -9.31 -14.78
N THR A 248 13.42 -10.04 -15.31
CA THR A 248 13.52 -10.55 -16.69
C THR A 248 13.18 -9.47 -17.74
N GLY A 249 12.66 -8.31 -17.33
CA GLY A 249 12.19 -7.26 -18.23
C GLY A 249 10.82 -7.52 -18.83
N GLU A 250 10.12 -8.54 -18.32
CA GLU A 250 8.72 -8.77 -18.65
C GLU A 250 7.85 -7.96 -17.69
N PRO A 251 6.83 -7.24 -18.20
CA PRO A 251 5.79 -6.74 -17.32
C PRO A 251 5.08 -7.93 -16.66
N ILE A 252 4.56 -7.74 -15.45
CA ILE A 252 3.72 -8.72 -14.73
C ILE A 252 2.45 -9.07 -15.52
N GLU A 253 2.16 -8.33 -16.58
CA GLU A 253 1.05 -8.58 -17.51
C GLU A 253 1.57 -8.80 -18.95
N GLY A 254 2.81 -9.28 -19.08
CA GLY A 254 3.41 -9.67 -20.35
C GLY A 254 2.79 -10.94 -20.93
N PRO A 255 3.20 -11.37 -22.13
CA PRO A 255 2.67 -12.55 -22.81
C PRO A 255 3.18 -13.87 -22.21
N PHE A 256 3.45 -13.93 -20.90
CA PHE A 256 3.91 -15.16 -20.26
C PHE A 256 2.74 -16.11 -20.03
N THR A 257 3.00 -17.41 -20.09
CA THR A 257 2.00 -18.44 -19.78
C THR A 257 2.06 -18.84 -18.30
N LYS A 258 1.06 -19.58 -17.82
CA LYS A 258 1.16 -20.29 -16.52
C LYS A 258 2.46 -21.10 -16.47
N GLN A 259 2.81 -21.82 -17.53
CA GLN A 259 3.99 -22.67 -17.57
C GLN A 259 5.29 -21.87 -17.41
N ASP A 260 5.38 -20.68 -17.98
CA ASP A 260 6.60 -19.85 -17.86
C ASP A 260 6.78 -19.31 -16.44
N LEU A 261 5.69 -18.92 -15.78
CA LEU A 261 5.71 -18.53 -14.37
C LEU A 261 6.18 -19.69 -13.48
N TYR A 262 5.68 -20.91 -13.72
CA TYR A 262 6.08 -22.08 -12.92
C TYR A 262 7.52 -22.48 -13.18
N LYS A 263 8.01 -22.40 -14.43
CA LYS A 263 9.45 -22.59 -14.73
C LYS A 263 10.31 -21.60 -13.94
N LEU A 264 9.89 -20.34 -13.85
CA LEU A 264 10.61 -19.32 -13.08
C LEU A 264 10.62 -19.65 -11.58
N ILE A 265 9.48 -20.06 -11.01
CA ILE A 265 9.38 -20.46 -9.60
C ILE A 265 10.25 -21.69 -9.31
N TYR A 266 10.20 -22.72 -10.16
CA TYR A 266 10.96 -23.96 -9.98
C TYR A 266 12.47 -23.79 -10.20
N SER A 267 12.88 -22.70 -10.85
CA SER A 267 14.29 -22.43 -11.12
C SER A 267 15.02 -21.75 -9.95
N GLN A 268 14.30 -21.27 -8.93
CA GLN A 268 14.85 -20.57 -7.76
C GLN A 268 15.91 -21.41 -7.03
N LYS A 269 17.17 -20.95 -7.00
CA LYS A 269 18.29 -21.72 -6.45
C LYS A 269 18.45 -21.59 -4.95
N GLU A 270 18.01 -20.48 -4.38
CA GLU A 270 18.17 -20.16 -2.97
C GLU A 270 16.91 -19.47 -2.42
N LEU A 271 16.78 -19.51 -1.09
CA LEU A 271 15.76 -18.77 -0.36
C LEU A 271 16.31 -17.40 0.08
N ASN A 272 15.40 -16.46 0.32
CA ASN A 272 15.70 -15.19 0.98
C ASN A 272 16.26 -15.38 2.40
N PHE A 273 15.82 -16.44 3.09
CA PHE A 273 16.16 -16.80 4.46
C PHE A 273 15.68 -18.24 4.75
N GLU A 274 16.06 -18.81 5.91
CA GLU A 274 15.67 -20.19 6.24
C GLU A 274 14.15 -20.30 6.47
N SER A 275 13.53 -21.37 5.98
CA SER A 275 12.07 -21.52 6.06
C SER A 275 11.59 -21.55 7.52
N GLY A 276 10.64 -20.68 7.85
CA GLY A 276 10.13 -20.51 9.20
C GLY A 276 10.68 -19.30 9.96
N GLU A 277 11.80 -18.72 9.52
CA GLU A 277 12.57 -17.71 10.28
C GLU A 277 11.79 -16.40 10.52
N LYS A 278 11.27 -15.78 9.46
CA LYS A 278 10.63 -14.46 9.52
C LYS A 278 9.56 -14.27 8.46
N PHE A 279 8.71 -13.27 8.66
CA PHE A 279 7.68 -12.88 7.71
C PHE A 279 8.27 -12.11 6.53
N LEU A 280 7.94 -12.53 5.31
CA LEU A 280 8.15 -11.79 4.07
C LEU A 280 7.03 -12.13 3.09
N TYR A 281 6.13 -11.18 2.86
CA TYR A 281 4.95 -11.36 2.01
C TYR A 281 5.30 -11.87 0.61
N CYS A 282 4.81 -13.06 0.25
CA CYS A 282 5.22 -13.75 -0.96
C CYS A 282 4.00 -14.35 -1.67
N ASN A 283 3.63 -13.79 -2.80
CA ASN A 283 2.56 -14.30 -3.65
C ASN A 283 2.92 -15.69 -4.20
N THR A 284 4.21 -16.02 -4.35
CA THR A 284 4.67 -17.30 -4.91
C THR A 284 4.14 -18.45 -4.06
N GLY A 285 4.14 -18.28 -2.74
CA GLY A 285 3.58 -19.27 -1.83
C GLY A 285 2.10 -19.54 -2.09
N TYR A 286 1.29 -18.52 -2.31
CA TYR A 286 -0.14 -18.69 -2.56
C TYR A 286 -0.46 -19.27 -3.95
N ILE A 287 0.38 -19.02 -4.95
CA ILE A 287 0.29 -19.70 -6.25
C ILE A 287 0.57 -21.20 -6.08
N LEU A 288 1.63 -21.54 -5.34
CA LEU A 288 1.97 -22.93 -5.07
C LEU A 288 0.88 -23.63 -4.24
N LEU A 289 0.22 -22.93 -3.31
CA LEU A 289 -0.95 -23.48 -2.60
C LEU A 289 -2.09 -23.84 -3.55
N ALA A 290 -2.40 -22.99 -4.54
CA ALA A 290 -3.43 -23.29 -5.53
C ALA A 290 -3.05 -24.51 -6.42
N GLU A 291 -1.77 -24.67 -6.76
CA GLU A 291 -1.28 -25.87 -7.46
C GLU A 291 -1.39 -27.12 -6.60
N ILE A 292 -0.99 -27.06 -5.32
CA ILE A 292 -1.09 -28.18 -4.37
C ILE A 292 -2.55 -28.63 -4.23
N ILE A 293 -3.48 -27.68 -4.06
CA ILE A 293 -4.92 -27.96 -4.02
C ILE A 293 -5.37 -28.65 -5.31
N SER A 294 -4.93 -28.16 -6.48
CA SER A 294 -5.31 -28.75 -7.76
C SER A 294 -4.81 -30.19 -7.90
N ARG A 295 -3.58 -30.46 -7.44
CA ARG A 295 -2.95 -31.79 -7.49
C ARG A 295 -3.61 -32.78 -6.53
N ILE A 296 -3.92 -32.37 -5.30
CA ILE A 296 -4.60 -33.21 -4.30
C ILE A 296 -6.01 -33.58 -4.75
N THR A 297 -6.71 -32.63 -5.37
CA THR A 297 -8.13 -32.78 -5.69
C THR A 297 -8.39 -33.28 -7.11
N HIS A 298 -7.35 -33.33 -7.95
CA HIS A 298 -7.42 -33.62 -9.38
C HIS A 298 -8.41 -32.72 -10.14
N LYS A 299 -8.62 -31.49 -9.66
CA LYS A 299 -9.50 -30.49 -10.27
C LYS A 299 -8.76 -29.16 -10.43
N PRO A 300 -9.09 -28.33 -11.45
CA PRO A 300 -8.62 -26.96 -11.49
C PRO A 300 -8.98 -26.22 -10.20
N PHE A 301 -8.04 -25.45 -9.64
CA PHE A 301 -8.26 -24.67 -8.41
C PHE A 301 -9.55 -23.85 -8.44
N SER A 302 -9.80 -23.12 -9.52
CA SER A 302 -11.02 -22.29 -9.68
C SER A 302 -12.30 -23.13 -9.60
N GLN A 303 -12.31 -24.31 -10.22
CA GLN A 303 -13.44 -25.24 -10.17
C GLN A 303 -13.65 -25.78 -8.75
N TRP A 304 -12.57 -26.21 -8.08
CA TRP A 304 -12.68 -26.76 -6.72
C TRP A 304 -13.20 -25.70 -5.73
N ILE A 305 -12.67 -24.48 -5.80
CA ILE A 305 -13.13 -23.36 -4.96
C ILE A 305 -14.60 -23.04 -5.23
N LYS A 306 -15.02 -23.02 -6.49
CA LYS A 306 -16.42 -22.79 -6.86
C LYS A 306 -17.33 -23.85 -6.22
N GLU A 307 -17.00 -25.13 -6.39
CA GLU A 307 -17.82 -26.24 -5.91
C GLU A 307 -17.86 -26.37 -4.38
N ASN A 308 -16.77 -26.04 -3.69
CA ASN A 308 -16.61 -26.31 -2.25
C ASN A 308 -16.77 -25.07 -1.36
N ILE A 309 -16.73 -23.85 -1.94
CA ILE A 309 -16.87 -22.61 -1.19
C ILE A 309 -17.95 -21.72 -1.80
N PHE A 310 -17.82 -21.32 -3.07
CA PHE A 310 -18.73 -20.31 -3.63
C PHE A 310 -20.16 -20.83 -3.78
N SER A 311 -20.36 -21.99 -4.40
CA SER A 311 -21.69 -22.56 -4.62
C SER A 311 -22.44 -22.89 -3.32
N PRO A 312 -21.82 -23.54 -2.30
CA PRO A 312 -22.49 -23.76 -1.03
C PRO A 312 -22.84 -22.49 -0.25
N LEU A 313 -22.07 -21.41 -0.43
CA LEU A 313 -22.38 -20.08 0.13
C LEU A 313 -23.31 -19.25 -0.76
N ASN A 314 -23.80 -19.82 -1.86
CA ASN A 314 -24.61 -19.15 -2.86
C ASN A 314 -23.93 -17.88 -3.45
N MET A 315 -22.60 -17.86 -3.53
CA MET A 315 -21.81 -16.77 -4.12
C MET A 315 -21.76 -16.90 -5.65
N SER A 316 -22.91 -16.77 -6.31
CA SER A 316 -23.09 -17.10 -7.73
C SER A 316 -22.37 -16.17 -8.71
N ASN A 317 -21.99 -14.98 -8.29
CA ASN A 317 -21.31 -13.97 -9.09
C ASN A 317 -19.80 -13.86 -8.76
N THR A 318 -19.30 -14.78 -7.93
CA THR A 318 -17.90 -14.87 -7.55
C THR A 318 -17.18 -15.90 -8.40
N PHE A 319 -16.04 -15.52 -8.98
CA PHE A 319 -15.27 -16.39 -9.85
C PHE A 319 -13.77 -16.06 -9.78
N ILE A 320 -12.95 -17.03 -10.16
CA ILE A 320 -11.50 -16.87 -10.30
C ILE A 320 -11.20 -16.89 -11.79
N TYR A 321 -10.63 -15.82 -12.32
CA TYR A 321 -10.27 -15.74 -13.73
C TYR A 321 -8.78 -16.05 -13.94
N SER A 322 -8.46 -16.66 -15.08
CA SER A 322 -7.08 -16.88 -15.52
C SER A 322 -6.85 -16.34 -16.92
N THR A 323 -7.86 -16.40 -17.80
CA THR A 323 -7.85 -15.73 -19.09
C THR A 323 -8.93 -14.65 -19.16
N THR A 324 -8.61 -13.58 -19.86
CA THR A 324 -9.52 -12.47 -20.17
C THR A 324 -10.68 -12.90 -21.06
N ALA A 325 -10.52 -13.98 -21.83
CA ALA A 325 -11.59 -14.57 -22.64
C ALA A 325 -12.77 -15.08 -21.78
N ASP A 326 -12.50 -15.47 -20.53
CA ASP A 326 -13.50 -16.02 -19.60
C ASP A 326 -14.15 -14.92 -18.73
N LEU A 327 -13.72 -13.66 -18.86
CA LEU A 327 -14.27 -12.58 -18.04
C LEU A 327 -15.72 -12.28 -18.44
N PRO A 328 -16.65 -12.19 -17.46
CA PRO A 328 -17.99 -11.72 -17.73
C PRO A 328 -17.98 -10.31 -18.34
N LYS A 329 -18.88 -10.05 -19.28
CA LYS A 329 -18.97 -8.75 -19.97
C LYS A 329 -19.27 -7.55 -19.05
N LYS A 330 -19.73 -7.78 -17.82
CA LYS A 330 -20.23 -6.75 -16.89
C LYS A 330 -19.41 -6.58 -15.61
N ILE A 331 -18.13 -6.92 -15.60
CA ILE A 331 -17.21 -6.59 -14.49
C ILE A 331 -17.01 -5.08 -14.35
N ALA A 332 -16.67 -4.56 -13.17
CA ALA A 332 -16.18 -3.18 -13.05
C ALA A 332 -14.84 -3.06 -13.80
N ASN A 333 -14.72 -2.16 -14.77
CA ASN A 333 -13.43 -1.86 -15.39
C ASN A 333 -12.53 -1.14 -14.38
N SER A 334 -11.24 -1.43 -14.38
CA SER A 334 -10.26 -0.73 -13.54
C SER A 334 -9.77 0.56 -14.16
N TYR A 335 -9.48 1.55 -13.31
CA TYR A 335 -8.97 2.86 -13.71
C TYR A 335 -7.75 3.27 -12.86
N LYS A 336 -6.89 4.09 -13.47
CA LYS A 336 -5.83 4.86 -12.79
C LYS A 336 -6.01 6.34 -13.07
N LEU A 337 -5.32 7.17 -12.30
CA LEU A 337 -5.29 8.61 -12.54
C LEU A 337 -4.45 8.87 -13.80
N GLY A 338 -5.06 9.55 -14.76
CA GLY A 338 -4.43 10.03 -15.97
C GLY A 338 -4.01 11.49 -15.86
N ASN A 339 -3.64 12.08 -16.98
CA ASN A 339 -3.24 13.49 -17.03
C ASN A 339 -4.40 14.42 -16.64
N LYS A 340 -4.09 15.51 -15.92
CA LYS A 340 -5.05 16.57 -15.55
C LYS A 340 -6.31 16.05 -14.84
N GLY A 341 -6.17 15.05 -13.99
CA GLY A 341 -7.28 14.49 -13.21
C GLY A 341 -8.25 13.58 -13.97
N SER A 342 -7.92 13.20 -15.22
CA SER A 342 -8.71 12.23 -15.99
C SER A 342 -8.57 10.80 -15.44
N TYR A 343 -9.47 9.90 -15.86
CA TYR A 343 -9.39 8.48 -15.53
C TYR A 343 -9.01 7.68 -16.76
N GLU A 344 -7.90 6.96 -16.67
CA GLU A 344 -7.45 6.07 -17.74
C GLU A 344 -7.83 4.64 -17.39
N LYS A 345 -8.61 3.99 -18.28
CA LYS A 345 -8.93 2.58 -18.16
C LYS A 345 -7.66 1.73 -18.26
N ILE A 346 -7.52 0.78 -17.34
CA ILE A 346 -6.47 -0.25 -17.40
C ILE A 346 -7.04 -1.48 -18.08
N SER A 347 -6.46 -1.86 -19.20
CA SER A 347 -6.80 -3.11 -19.89
C SER A 347 -6.32 -4.30 -19.08
N LEU A 348 -7.26 -5.16 -18.66
CA LEU A 348 -6.91 -6.44 -18.05
C LEU A 348 -6.26 -7.36 -19.08
N LYS A 349 -5.31 -8.14 -18.60
CA LYS A 349 -4.65 -9.20 -19.36
C LYS A 349 -4.80 -10.53 -18.63
N ASP A 350 -4.43 -11.60 -19.31
CA ASP A 350 -4.44 -12.94 -18.73
C ASP A 350 -3.56 -12.96 -17.48
N LEU A 351 -4.09 -13.53 -16.39
CA LEU A 351 -3.45 -13.51 -15.09
C LEU A 351 -3.16 -14.92 -14.61
N TRP A 352 -1.90 -15.14 -14.29
CA TRP A 352 -1.40 -16.47 -13.92
C TRP A 352 -1.09 -16.61 -12.43
N TYR A 353 -1.48 -15.63 -11.59
CA TYR A 353 -1.26 -15.64 -10.14
C TYR A 353 -2.48 -16.09 -9.31
N THR A 354 -3.31 -16.98 -9.87
CA THR A 354 -4.38 -17.67 -9.16
C THR A 354 -3.92 -18.23 -7.81
N GLY A 355 -4.76 -18.11 -6.78
CA GLY A 355 -4.41 -18.44 -5.40
C GLY A 355 -3.92 -17.23 -4.61
N ALA A 356 -3.07 -16.39 -5.21
CA ALA A 356 -2.63 -15.13 -4.63
C ALA A 356 -3.57 -13.96 -4.94
N GLY A 357 -4.32 -14.04 -6.05
CA GLY A 357 -5.25 -13.02 -6.52
C GLY A 357 -6.26 -13.57 -7.55
N SER A 358 -6.72 -12.71 -8.45
CA SER A 358 -7.62 -13.02 -9.57
C SER A 358 -9.04 -13.47 -9.21
N THR A 359 -9.47 -13.28 -7.95
CA THR A 359 -10.87 -13.52 -7.58
C THR A 359 -11.68 -12.25 -7.79
N PHE A 360 -12.77 -12.35 -8.54
CA PHE A 360 -13.79 -11.30 -8.64
C PHE A 360 -14.99 -11.69 -7.79
N THR A 361 -15.58 -10.71 -7.12
CA THR A 361 -16.79 -10.87 -6.29
C THR A 361 -17.69 -9.66 -6.43
N THR A 362 -18.92 -9.77 -5.93
CA THR A 362 -19.87 -8.66 -5.83
C THR A 362 -20.08 -8.25 -4.37
N ALA A 363 -20.79 -7.14 -4.16
CA ALA A 363 -21.17 -6.68 -2.82
C ALA A 363 -22.00 -7.73 -2.08
N GLU A 364 -22.96 -8.34 -2.78
CA GLU A 364 -23.86 -9.33 -2.20
C GLU A 364 -23.12 -10.63 -1.84
N ASP A 365 -22.28 -11.14 -2.74
CA ASP A 365 -21.50 -12.36 -2.49
C ASP A 365 -20.50 -12.16 -1.35
N MET A 366 -19.89 -10.98 -1.25
CA MET A 366 -18.97 -10.67 -0.16
C MET A 366 -19.69 -10.64 1.20
N CYS A 367 -20.95 -10.18 1.25
CA CYS A 367 -21.78 -10.33 2.45
C CYS A 367 -21.97 -11.81 2.83
N ARG A 368 -22.24 -12.70 1.87
CA ARG A 368 -22.38 -14.14 2.12
C ARG A 368 -21.10 -14.76 2.67
N TRP A 369 -19.94 -14.36 2.13
CA TRP A 369 -18.64 -14.77 2.67
C TRP A 369 -18.44 -14.32 4.12
N MET A 370 -18.77 -13.07 4.44
CA MET A 370 -18.61 -12.55 5.80
C MET A 370 -19.63 -13.13 6.79
N LEU A 371 -20.87 -13.42 6.37
CA LEU A 371 -21.86 -14.12 7.20
C LEU A 371 -21.39 -15.52 7.61
N ASN A 372 -20.64 -16.19 6.73
CA ASN A 372 -20.05 -17.51 7.01
C ASN A 372 -19.10 -17.48 8.23
N PHE A 373 -18.56 -16.30 8.60
CA PHE A 373 -17.67 -16.16 9.76
C PHE A 373 -18.40 -16.26 11.09
N ASN A 374 -19.65 -15.79 11.10
CA ASN A 374 -20.51 -15.76 12.28
C ASN A 374 -21.29 -17.08 12.38
N ASN A 375 -21.90 -17.50 11.26
CA ASN A 375 -22.62 -18.77 11.14
C ASN A 375 -22.07 -19.62 9.99
N PRO A 376 -21.13 -20.53 10.29
CA PRO A 376 -20.51 -21.37 9.26
C PRO A 376 -21.51 -22.26 8.53
N VAL A 377 -21.70 -22.00 7.24
CA VAL A 377 -22.33 -22.89 6.25
C VAL A 377 -21.27 -23.77 5.59
N VAL A 378 -20.09 -23.20 5.30
CA VAL A 378 -18.91 -23.93 4.81
C VAL A 378 -17.83 -23.87 5.87
N GLY A 379 -17.25 -25.04 6.18
CA GLY A 379 -16.28 -25.23 7.26
C GLY A 379 -16.95 -25.38 8.63
N SER A 380 -16.26 -26.01 9.58
CA SER A 380 -16.74 -26.15 10.95
C SER A 380 -16.31 -24.98 11.85
N LYS A 381 -16.88 -24.90 13.06
CA LYS A 381 -16.39 -24.00 14.13
C LYS A 381 -14.89 -24.21 14.40
N LYS A 382 -14.41 -25.46 14.32
CA LYS A 382 -12.98 -25.79 14.46
C LYS A 382 -12.15 -25.15 13.35
N THR A 383 -12.65 -25.21 12.12
CA THR A 383 -12.02 -24.57 10.96
C THR A 383 -11.95 -23.05 11.12
N PHE A 384 -12.99 -22.39 11.59
CA PHE A 384 -12.95 -20.94 11.88
C PHE A 384 -12.08 -20.55 13.06
N ASN A 385 -12.01 -21.37 14.11
CA ASN A 385 -11.04 -21.15 15.19
C ASN A 385 -9.61 -21.21 14.66
N ARG A 386 -9.32 -22.15 13.75
CA ARG A 386 -8.01 -22.21 13.08
C ARG A 386 -7.77 -21.05 12.13
N PHE A 387 -8.79 -20.61 11.39
CA PHE A 387 -8.68 -19.50 10.45
C PHE A 387 -8.26 -18.21 11.15
N LYS A 388 -8.70 -18.02 12.42
CA LYS A 388 -8.30 -16.92 13.31
C LYS A 388 -6.94 -17.11 14.00
N ASN A 389 -6.29 -18.27 13.89
CA ASN A 389 -5.05 -18.51 14.65
C ASN A 389 -3.91 -17.63 14.14
N ASN A 390 -3.15 -17.08 15.08
CA ASN A 390 -1.90 -16.37 14.79
C ASN A 390 -0.90 -17.36 14.15
N GLY A 391 -0.34 -16.98 13.00
CA GLY A 391 0.75 -17.72 12.35
C GLY A 391 2.10 -17.19 12.81
N ILE A 392 2.57 -16.14 12.15
CA ILE A 392 3.87 -15.50 12.41
C ILE A 392 3.70 -14.01 12.73
N ILE A 393 4.64 -13.43 13.48
CA ILE A 393 4.70 -11.97 13.70
C ILE A 393 4.78 -11.26 12.35
N TYR A 394 3.79 -10.41 12.08
CA TYR A 394 3.69 -9.58 10.89
C TYR A 394 4.42 -8.24 11.11
N ASP A 395 4.13 -7.61 12.24
CA ASP A 395 4.80 -6.41 12.72
C ASP A 395 4.91 -6.46 14.24
N SER A 396 6.14 -6.46 14.72
CA SER A 396 6.46 -6.56 16.15
C SER A 396 6.05 -5.30 16.91
N LEU A 397 6.02 -4.13 16.27
CA LEU A 397 5.64 -2.88 16.91
C LEU A 397 4.16 -2.93 17.28
N SER A 398 3.31 -3.17 16.29
CA SER A 398 1.86 -3.30 16.51
C SER A 398 1.44 -4.60 17.20
N ASN A 399 2.39 -5.49 17.53
CA ASN A 399 2.15 -6.85 18.03
C ASN A 399 1.09 -7.60 17.19
N SER A 400 1.21 -7.45 15.86
CA SER A 400 0.30 -8.07 14.90
C SER A 400 0.93 -9.31 14.28
N PHE A 401 0.08 -10.24 13.87
CA PHE A 401 0.44 -11.54 13.34
C PHE A 401 -0.29 -11.77 12.03
N TYR A 402 0.37 -12.49 11.12
CA TYR A 402 -0.22 -12.98 9.88
C TYR A 402 -0.53 -14.47 10.00
N GLY A 403 -1.73 -14.87 9.61
CA GLY A 403 -2.17 -16.27 9.56
C GLY A 403 -3.32 -16.45 8.58
N TYR A 404 -3.27 -17.50 7.76
CA TYR A 404 -4.38 -17.91 6.87
C TYR A 404 -4.99 -16.79 6.01
N GLY A 405 -4.17 -15.89 5.47
CA GLY A 405 -4.67 -14.78 4.65
C GLY A 405 -5.27 -13.63 5.45
N LEU A 406 -5.08 -13.60 6.77
CA LEU A 406 -5.54 -12.56 7.69
C LEU A 406 -4.36 -11.98 8.46
N VAL A 407 -4.41 -10.67 8.72
CA VAL A 407 -3.59 -10.00 9.73
C VAL A 407 -4.48 -9.77 10.94
N ASN A 408 -4.06 -10.18 12.13
CA ASN A 408 -4.73 -9.80 13.37
C ASN A 408 -4.13 -8.50 13.93
N GLY A 409 -4.90 -7.77 14.71
CA GLY A 409 -4.40 -6.60 15.41
C GLY A 409 -5.42 -6.01 16.36
N THR A 410 -5.13 -4.80 16.85
CA THR A 410 -6.05 -4.01 17.66
C THR A 410 -6.42 -2.73 16.93
N TYR A 411 -7.72 -2.44 16.82
CA TYR A 411 -8.25 -1.20 16.26
C TYR A 411 -9.08 -0.49 17.33
N LYS A 412 -8.64 0.68 17.80
CA LYS A 412 -9.29 1.46 18.87
C LYS A 412 -9.64 0.64 20.13
N GLY A 413 -8.76 -0.31 20.46
CA GLY A 413 -8.91 -1.20 21.61
C GLY A 413 -9.74 -2.47 21.38
N LEU A 414 -10.20 -2.71 20.15
CA LEU A 414 -10.91 -3.92 19.76
C LEU A 414 -10.01 -4.86 18.96
N ASN A 415 -10.10 -6.17 19.22
CA ASN A 415 -9.44 -7.17 18.39
C ASN A 415 -10.13 -7.25 17.03
N TYR A 416 -9.33 -7.24 15.97
CA TYR A 416 -9.84 -7.37 14.61
C TYR A 416 -8.88 -8.15 13.74
N TYR A 417 -9.43 -8.69 12.66
CA TYR A 417 -8.71 -9.30 11.56
C TYR A 417 -8.93 -8.44 10.31
N TRP A 418 -7.91 -8.33 9.48
CA TRP A 418 -8.02 -7.59 8.24
C TRP A 418 -7.11 -8.16 7.17
N HIS A 419 -7.43 -7.86 5.92
CA HIS A 419 -6.48 -7.98 4.84
C HIS A 419 -6.83 -6.96 3.75
N GLY A 420 -5.81 -6.49 3.04
CA GLY A 420 -5.97 -5.56 1.92
C GLY A 420 -5.63 -6.21 0.59
N GLY A 421 -6.00 -5.55 -0.49
CA GLY A 421 -5.61 -5.93 -1.83
C GLY A 421 -5.44 -4.70 -2.71
N GLY A 422 -4.44 -4.76 -3.59
CA GLY A 422 -4.21 -3.76 -4.61
C GLY A 422 -3.57 -4.40 -5.83
N GLY A 423 -3.96 -3.95 -7.01
CA GLY A 423 -3.42 -4.44 -8.28
C GLY A 423 -4.27 -3.98 -9.45
N ASN A 424 -3.63 -3.62 -10.56
CA ASN A 424 -4.28 -3.28 -11.83
C ASN A 424 -5.41 -2.26 -11.70
N GLY A 425 -5.24 -1.23 -10.87
CA GLY A 425 -6.26 -0.21 -10.65
C GLY A 425 -7.38 -0.60 -9.66
N TYR A 426 -7.47 -1.85 -9.23
CA TYR A 426 -8.40 -2.23 -8.16
C TYR A 426 -7.75 -2.10 -6.78
N THR A 427 -8.57 -1.75 -5.79
CA THR A 427 -8.21 -1.83 -4.38
C THR A 427 -9.33 -2.48 -3.58
N SER A 428 -8.97 -3.22 -2.54
CA SER A 428 -9.90 -3.92 -1.65
C SER A 428 -9.40 -3.88 -0.21
N TYR A 429 -10.33 -3.85 0.73
CA TYR A 429 -10.01 -3.96 2.15
C TYR A 429 -11.19 -4.58 2.89
N MET A 430 -10.90 -5.49 3.82
CA MET A 430 -11.91 -6.06 4.70
C MET A 430 -11.41 -6.04 6.14
N MET A 431 -12.33 -5.73 7.05
CA MET A 431 -12.16 -5.82 8.50
C MET A 431 -13.21 -6.77 9.07
N TRP A 432 -12.79 -7.60 10.02
CA TRP A 432 -13.64 -8.53 10.75
C TRP A 432 -13.37 -8.41 12.25
N PHE A 433 -14.43 -8.19 13.02
CA PHE A 433 -14.43 -8.05 14.47
C PHE A 433 -15.26 -9.20 15.08
N PRO A 434 -14.64 -10.36 15.38
CA PRO A 434 -15.39 -11.55 15.79
C PRO A 434 -16.14 -11.38 17.11
N GLU A 435 -15.64 -10.55 18.03
CA GLU A 435 -16.29 -10.28 19.32
C GLU A 435 -17.60 -9.49 19.20
N PHE A 436 -17.83 -8.89 18.03
CA PHE A 436 -18.99 -8.04 17.76
C PHE A 436 -19.82 -8.53 16.56
N ASP A 437 -19.52 -9.72 16.05
CA ASP A 437 -20.11 -10.32 14.85
C ASP A 437 -20.19 -9.33 13.67
N PHE A 438 -19.21 -8.43 13.57
CA PHE A 438 -19.23 -7.33 12.62
C PHE A 438 -18.12 -7.50 11.58
N SER A 439 -18.47 -7.36 10.32
CA SER A 439 -17.49 -7.30 9.23
C SER A 439 -17.88 -6.24 8.20
N VAL A 440 -16.87 -5.59 7.65
CA VAL A 440 -17.01 -4.63 6.56
C VAL A 440 -15.99 -4.93 5.48
N ALA A 441 -16.42 -4.92 4.22
CA ALA A 441 -15.55 -4.95 3.06
C ALA A 441 -15.83 -3.76 2.14
N VAL A 442 -14.77 -3.11 1.66
CA VAL A 442 -14.83 -2.00 0.71
C VAL A 442 -13.91 -2.31 -0.45
N LEU A 443 -14.46 -2.29 -1.66
CA LEU A 443 -13.71 -2.48 -2.91
C LEU A 443 -13.86 -1.25 -3.80
N SER A 444 -12.85 -0.97 -4.61
CA SER A 444 -12.83 0.12 -5.58
C SER A 444 -12.22 -0.35 -6.90
N ASN A 445 -12.76 0.12 -8.02
CA ASN A 445 -12.16 -0.06 -9.35
C ASN A 445 -11.20 1.09 -9.72
N PHE A 446 -10.72 1.82 -8.72
CA PHE A 446 -9.74 2.89 -8.86
C PHE A 446 -8.63 2.78 -7.81
N ALA A 447 -7.38 2.96 -8.26
CA ALA A 447 -6.16 2.75 -7.47
C ALA A 447 -6.10 3.64 -6.22
N LEU A 448 -6.69 4.84 -6.28
CA LEU A 448 -6.73 5.80 -5.18
C LEU A 448 -8.11 5.85 -4.50
N GLY A 449 -8.87 4.75 -4.53
CA GLY A 449 -10.23 4.70 -3.99
C GLY A 449 -10.36 4.83 -2.46
N GLY A 450 -9.25 4.86 -1.72
CA GLY A 450 -9.27 5.10 -0.26
C GLY A 450 -9.96 4.00 0.57
N VAL A 451 -10.03 2.76 0.05
CA VAL A 451 -10.81 1.66 0.64
C VAL A 451 -10.47 1.37 2.11
N TYR A 452 -9.21 1.54 2.51
CA TYR A 452 -8.76 1.37 3.90
C TYR A 452 -9.42 2.37 4.85
N TYR A 453 -9.30 3.67 4.53
CA TYR A 453 -9.90 4.75 5.32
C TYR A 453 -11.42 4.59 5.38
N ARG A 454 -12.05 4.25 4.25
CA ARG A 454 -13.49 4.04 4.17
C ARG A 454 -13.94 2.89 5.08
N ALA A 455 -13.29 1.74 5.03
CA ALA A 455 -13.61 0.62 5.90
C ALA A 455 -13.46 0.96 7.38
N GLN A 456 -12.41 1.70 7.75
CA GLN A 456 -12.18 2.15 9.12
C GLN A 456 -13.25 3.13 9.61
N THR A 457 -13.59 4.15 8.80
CA THR A 457 -14.64 5.11 9.15
C THR A 457 -16.01 4.43 9.24
N ILE A 458 -16.27 3.41 8.42
CA ILE A 458 -17.47 2.58 8.55
C ILE A 458 -17.44 1.81 9.88
N ALA A 459 -16.32 1.16 10.22
CA ALA A 459 -16.19 0.49 11.52
C ALA A 459 -16.40 1.47 12.68
N ASP A 460 -15.91 2.71 12.57
CA ASP A 460 -16.15 3.78 13.54
C ASP A 460 -17.64 4.09 13.71
N ILE A 461 -18.37 4.27 12.61
CA ILE A 461 -19.82 4.54 12.63
C ILE A 461 -20.61 3.45 13.36
N PHE A 462 -20.21 2.17 13.22
CA PHE A 462 -20.96 1.05 13.76
C PHE A 462 -20.50 0.57 15.15
N LEU A 463 -19.24 0.84 15.52
CA LEU A 463 -18.61 0.33 16.74
C LEU A 463 -18.15 1.42 17.71
N GLU A 464 -18.47 2.70 17.48
CA GLU A 464 -18.08 3.84 18.34
C GLU A 464 -18.28 3.56 19.84
N SER A 465 -19.48 3.07 20.20
CA SER A 465 -19.84 2.75 21.59
C SER A 465 -19.07 1.58 22.21
N LYS A 466 -18.28 0.84 21.42
CA LYS A 466 -17.52 -0.33 21.86
C LYS A 466 -16.05 -0.04 22.04
N PHE A 467 -15.53 1.05 21.46
CA PHE A 467 -14.11 1.37 21.55
C PHE A 467 -13.66 1.64 22.98
N THR A 468 -12.62 0.93 23.40
CA THR A 468 -11.98 1.11 24.71
C THR A 468 -10.81 2.07 24.65
N ASN A 469 -10.33 2.39 23.44
CA ASN A 469 -9.29 3.38 23.21
C ASN A 469 -9.60 4.22 21.95
N PRO A 470 -10.62 5.11 21.99
CA PRO A 470 -11.08 5.87 20.83
C PRO A 470 -10.05 6.88 20.32
N GLU A 471 -9.11 7.30 21.18
CA GLU A 471 -7.99 8.17 20.79
C GLU A 471 -6.83 7.43 20.11
N PHE A 472 -6.91 6.10 19.96
CA PHE A 472 -5.89 5.31 19.28
C PHE A 472 -6.01 5.49 17.77
N SER A 473 -5.46 6.58 17.26
CA SER A 473 -5.29 6.84 15.83
C SER A 473 -3.88 6.43 15.36
N GLY A 474 -3.39 5.24 15.70
CA GLY A 474 -2.12 4.68 15.18
C GLY A 474 -0.82 5.48 15.41
N ASP A 475 -0.89 6.68 16.00
CA ASP A 475 0.27 7.47 16.41
C ASP A 475 0.72 6.95 17.78
N TYR A 476 1.89 6.31 17.82
CA TYR A 476 2.57 5.98 19.07
C TYR A 476 2.80 7.25 19.89
N LYS A 477 1.88 7.54 20.82
CA LYS A 477 1.93 8.64 21.78
C LYS A 477 3.02 8.40 22.83
N ASN A 478 4.29 8.45 22.44
CA ASN A 478 5.35 8.78 23.37
C ASN A 478 5.54 10.31 23.40
N LYS A 479 4.99 10.95 24.43
CA LYS A 479 5.08 12.40 24.70
C LYS A 479 6.51 12.84 25.07
N LYS A 480 7.47 12.70 24.18
CA LYS A 480 8.81 13.28 24.37
C LYS A 480 8.79 14.72 23.83
N LYS A 481 9.28 15.68 24.62
CA LYS A 481 9.39 17.09 24.22
C LYS A 481 10.75 17.31 23.56
N PRO A 482 10.80 17.68 22.27
CA PRO A 482 12.05 18.06 21.63
C PRO A 482 12.66 19.29 22.29
N ILE A 483 13.98 19.37 22.34
CA ILE A 483 14.71 20.58 22.73
C ILE A 483 15.07 21.41 21.49
N ILE A 484 15.53 22.64 21.68
CA ILE A 484 16.13 23.43 20.60
C ILE A 484 17.65 23.19 20.63
N VAL A 485 18.24 22.81 19.50
CA VAL A 485 19.69 22.72 19.30
C VAL A 485 20.10 23.64 18.16
N HIS A 486 21.35 24.11 18.17
CA HIS A 486 21.87 24.92 17.07
C HIS A 486 21.94 24.09 15.78
N PRO A 487 21.38 24.52 14.64
CA PRO A 487 21.31 23.70 13.42
C PRO A 487 22.64 23.17 12.88
N ASP A 488 23.73 23.89 13.12
CA ASP A 488 25.07 23.51 12.64
C ASP A 488 25.59 22.20 13.25
N ILE A 489 25.01 21.75 14.37
CA ILE A 489 25.37 20.44 14.92
C ILE A 489 25.03 19.31 13.95
N PHE A 490 24.01 19.48 13.10
CA PHE A 490 23.56 18.45 12.17
C PHE A 490 24.61 18.12 11.10
N ASP A 491 25.44 19.10 10.74
CA ASP A 491 26.49 18.93 9.72
C ASP A 491 27.51 17.85 10.17
N ASN A 492 27.72 17.70 11.48
CA ASN A 492 28.57 16.66 12.04
C ASN A 492 28.05 15.24 11.80
N TYR A 493 26.74 15.08 11.60
CA TYR A 493 26.07 13.79 11.40
C TYR A 493 25.90 13.41 9.92
N THR A 494 26.06 14.36 9.00
CA THR A 494 25.71 14.18 7.58
C THR A 494 26.45 13.01 6.92
N GLY A 495 25.79 12.27 6.04
CA GLY A 495 26.42 11.23 5.23
C GLY A 495 25.66 9.92 5.23
N THR A 496 26.26 8.93 4.58
CA THR A 496 25.65 7.61 4.38
C THR A 496 25.97 6.70 5.55
N TYR A 497 24.97 6.06 6.15
CA TYR A 497 25.14 5.08 7.22
C TYR A 497 24.56 3.74 6.77
N THR A 498 25.24 2.64 7.07
CA THR A 498 24.77 1.30 6.70
C THR A 498 25.08 0.24 7.75
N ASN A 499 24.30 -0.84 7.77
CA ASN A 499 24.59 -2.08 8.49
C ASN A 499 24.87 -3.18 7.45
N ASN A 500 26.13 -3.41 7.12
CA ASN A 500 26.56 -4.46 6.19
C ASN A 500 25.76 -4.49 4.86
N ALA A 501 25.38 -3.33 4.33
CA ALA A 501 24.58 -3.15 3.11
C ALA A 501 23.09 -3.58 3.18
N GLU A 502 22.62 -4.21 4.26
CA GLU A 502 21.21 -4.60 4.41
C GLU A 502 20.28 -3.39 4.54
N ILE A 503 20.71 -2.40 5.30
CA ILE A 503 20.00 -1.13 5.50
C ILE A 503 20.99 -0.01 5.26
N THR A 504 20.64 0.89 4.34
CA THR A 504 21.40 2.11 4.06
C THR A 504 20.49 3.32 4.20
N VAL A 505 20.93 4.30 4.98
CA VAL A 505 20.25 5.58 5.18
C VAL A 505 21.18 6.73 4.85
N GLU A 506 20.60 7.78 4.31
CA GLU A 506 21.24 9.08 4.15
C GLU A 506 20.80 9.98 5.30
N VAL A 507 21.77 10.48 6.06
CA VAL A 507 21.55 11.50 7.08
C VAL A 507 21.91 12.84 6.46
N SER A 508 20.96 13.76 6.39
CA SER A 508 21.17 15.10 5.82
C SER A 508 20.51 16.18 6.66
N ARG A 509 20.93 17.42 6.44
CA ARG A 509 20.32 18.61 7.01
C ARG A 509 19.30 19.15 6.01
N ASP A 510 18.08 19.39 6.48
CA ASP A 510 17.01 20.05 5.73
C ASP A 510 16.59 21.31 6.50
N ASN A 511 17.09 22.46 6.02
CA ASN A 511 17.01 23.75 6.70
C ASN A 511 17.53 23.68 8.14
N ASN A 512 16.63 23.82 9.12
CA ASN A 512 16.93 23.78 10.56
C ASN A 512 16.63 22.42 11.19
N ASN A 513 16.56 21.34 10.40
CA ASN A 513 16.17 20.02 10.87
C ASN A 513 17.16 18.94 10.43
N LEU A 514 17.35 17.96 11.30
CA LEU A 514 17.98 16.70 10.93
C LEU A 514 16.93 15.80 10.27
N VAL A 515 17.24 15.30 9.08
CA VAL A 515 16.42 14.32 8.38
C VAL A 515 17.23 13.07 8.08
N VAL A 516 16.57 11.92 8.23
CA VAL A 516 17.13 10.63 7.88
C VAL A 516 16.24 9.99 6.83
N GLN A 517 16.85 9.60 5.73
CA GLN A 517 16.16 8.98 4.62
C GLN A 517 16.72 7.58 4.40
N ARG A 518 15.90 6.56 4.63
CA ARG A 518 16.20 5.26 4.05
C ARG A 518 16.05 5.40 2.53
N ILE A 519 17.05 4.97 1.77
CA ILE A 519 17.07 5.18 0.32
C ILE A 519 15.82 4.52 -0.30
N GLY A 520 14.95 5.32 -0.94
CA GLY A 520 13.66 4.88 -1.51
C GLY A 520 12.43 5.09 -0.63
N GLN A 521 12.58 5.70 0.56
CA GLN A 521 11.48 6.14 1.42
C GLN A 521 11.43 7.68 1.52
N GLU A 522 10.30 8.23 2.00
CA GLU A 522 10.22 9.64 2.35
C GLU A 522 11.24 9.98 3.46
N LYS A 523 11.73 11.23 3.45
CA LYS A 523 12.60 11.75 4.50
C LYS A 523 11.86 11.75 5.83
N THR A 524 12.46 11.17 6.87
CA THR A 524 11.90 11.17 8.22
C THR A 524 12.62 12.21 9.07
N LYS A 525 11.87 13.04 9.79
CA LYS A 525 12.44 14.09 10.62
C LYS A 525 12.83 13.55 12.00
N TYR A 526 14.06 13.85 12.44
CA TYR A 526 14.57 13.42 13.73
C TYR A 526 14.54 14.61 14.69
N PHE A 527 13.76 14.50 15.77
CA PHE A 527 13.55 15.58 16.72
C PHE A 527 14.57 15.49 17.87
N PRO A 528 15.39 16.52 18.13
CA PRO A 528 16.46 16.45 19.13
C PRO A 528 15.91 16.31 20.55
N LEU A 529 16.47 15.38 21.32
CA LEU A 529 16.30 15.22 22.78
C LEU A 529 17.54 15.69 23.55
N SER A 530 18.71 15.62 22.91
CA SER A 530 19.98 16.22 23.31
C SER A 530 20.80 16.47 22.04
N GLU A 531 22.06 16.91 22.17
CA GLU A 531 22.98 16.99 21.02
C GLU A 531 23.10 15.63 20.29
N GLU A 532 23.25 14.53 21.02
CA GLU A 532 23.49 13.21 20.41
C GLU A 532 22.25 12.30 20.31
N LYS A 533 21.12 12.67 20.91
CA LYS A 533 19.92 11.81 21.02
C LYS A 533 18.72 12.46 20.35
N TYR A 534 17.94 11.64 19.65
CA TYR A 534 16.83 12.07 18.82
C TYR A 534 15.61 11.17 19.02
N PHE A 535 14.44 11.73 18.76
CA PHE A 535 13.14 11.08 18.79
C PHE A 535 12.55 11.08 17.39
N ILE A 536 11.98 9.95 16.99
CA ILE A 536 11.29 9.76 15.70
C ILE A 536 9.80 9.69 16.02
N LYS A 537 9.04 10.74 15.75
CA LYS A 537 7.65 10.79 16.23
C LYS A 537 6.74 9.87 15.41
N GLU A 538 7.09 9.59 14.16
CA GLU A 538 6.35 8.71 13.26
C GLU A 538 6.23 7.28 13.78
N ASN A 539 7.21 6.79 14.54
CA ASN A 539 7.22 5.42 15.07
C ASN A 539 7.56 5.33 16.57
N GLY A 540 7.67 6.46 17.26
CA GLY A 540 7.94 6.51 18.70
C GLY A 540 9.36 6.11 19.12
N SER A 541 10.26 5.80 18.18
CA SER A 541 11.61 5.28 18.43
C SER A 541 12.60 6.36 18.85
N GLU A 542 13.71 5.96 19.47
CA GLU A 542 14.86 6.85 19.73
C GLU A 542 16.01 6.55 18.79
N ALA A 543 16.82 7.56 18.51
CA ALA A 543 18.08 7.39 17.82
C ALA A 543 19.22 8.08 18.59
N LYS A 544 20.42 7.53 18.50
CA LYS A 544 21.63 8.12 19.08
C LYS A 544 22.78 8.11 18.07
N PHE A 545 23.44 9.25 17.92
CA PHE A 545 24.72 9.34 17.23
C PHE A 545 25.86 9.08 18.21
N VAL A 546 26.84 8.26 17.80
CA VAL A 546 27.96 7.87 18.66
C VAL A 546 29.28 8.21 17.97
N LYS A 547 30.20 8.80 18.74
CA LYS A 547 31.56 9.13 18.31
C LYS A 547 32.46 7.91 18.32
N SER A 548 33.40 7.85 17.39
CA SER A 548 34.58 6.99 17.45
C SER A 548 35.56 7.46 18.52
N GLY A 549 36.58 6.64 18.82
CA GLY A 549 37.70 7.05 19.67
C GLY A 549 38.50 8.26 19.13
N SER A 550 38.31 8.62 17.86
CA SER A 550 38.88 9.83 17.23
C SER A 550 37.98 11.07 17.32
N GLY A 551 36.84 10.99 18.02
CA GLY A 551 35.93 12.12 18.26
C GLY A 551 34.93 12.40 17.13
N ILE A 552 34.93 11.60 16.05
CA ILE A 552 34.04 11.78 14.89
C ILE A 552 32.79 10.91 15.06
N TYR A 553 31.59 11.47 14.82
CA TYR A 553 30.37 10.67 14.76
C TYR A 553 30.44 9.66 13.61
N ASN A 554 30.47 8.37 13.97
CA ASN A 554 30.63 7.27 13.01
C ASN A 554 29.56 6.19 13.14
N LYS A 555 28.65 6.28 14.12
CA LYS A 555 27.52 5.36 14.25
C LYS A 555 26.21 6.10 14.50
N LEU A 556 25.15 5.57 13.93
CA LEU A 556 23.76 5.90 14.21
C LEU A 556 23.10 4.64 14.77
N ILE A 557 22.62 4.69 16.01
CA ILE A 557 21.90 3.60 16.66
C ILE A 557 20.44 4.00 16.75
N VAL A 558 19.53 3.21 16.19
CA VAL A 558 18.08 3.40 16.33
C VAL A 558 17.53 2.32 17.26
N TYR A 559 16.92 2.74 18.37
CA TYR A 559 16.35 1.86 19.39
C TYR A 559 14.88 1.59 19.12
N PHE A 560 14.54 0.30 19.10
CA PHE A 560 13.18 -0.23 19.13
C PHE A 560 12.94 -0.89 20.50
N ASP A 561 11.69 -1.15 20.89
CA ASP A 561 11.33 -1.57 22.26
C ASP A 561 12.27 -2.62 22.90
N LYS A 562 12.66 -3.66 22.16
CA LYS A 562 13.55 -4.74 22.63
C LYS A 562 14.78 -4.97 21.74
N ASP A 563 15.06 -4.08 20.79
CA ASP A 563 16.13 -4.28 19.80
C ASP A 563 16.78 -2.94 19.39
N SER A 564 17.91 -2.99 18.69
CA SER A 564 18.54 -1.80 18.14
C SER A 564 19.17 -2.06 16.78
N LEU A 565 18.95 -1.14 15.84
CA LEU A 565 19.65 -1.11 14.56
C LEU A 565 20.90 -0.23 14.70
N VAL A 566 22.07 -0.80 14.46
CA VAL A 566 23.35 -0.08 14.46
C VAL A 566 23.80 0.14 13.02
N LEU A 567 23.91 1.40 12.62
CA LEU A 567 24.40 1.80 11.30
C LEU A 567 25.75 2.51 11.45
N THR A 568 26.71 2.18 10.60
CA THR A 568 28.05 2.78 10.59
C THR A 568 28.19 3.76 9.43
N ARG A 569 28.69 4.96 9.71
CA ARG A 569 28.94 6.02 8.71
C ARG A 569 30.01 5.56 7.74
N GLN A 570 29.70 5.67 6.45
CA GLN A 570 30.58 5.31 5.36
C GLN A 570 31.44 6.50 4.96
N VAL A 571 32.70 6.22 4.66
CA VAL A 571 33.62 7.19 4.06
C VAL A 571 33.45 7.07 2.55
N ASN A 572 32.89 8.09 1.91
CA ASN A 572 32.69 8.14 0.46
C ASN A 572 34.04 8.12 -0.28
N ASN A 573 34.54 6.93 -0.59
CA ASN A 573 35.53 6.76 -1.64
C ASN A 573 34.76 6.48 -2.92
N VAL A 574 34.52 7.52 -3.73
CA VAL A 574 33.98 7.35 -5.09
C VAL A 574 35.01 6.54 -5.87
N TRP A 575 34.76 5.25 -6.04
CA TRP A 575 35.60 4.37 -6.82
C TRP A 575 35.34 4.67 -8.29
N LYS A 576 36.32 5.29 -8.97
CA LYS A 576 36.12 5.91 -10.30
C LYS A 576 36.42 5.00 -11.49
N ASN A 577 36.94 3.79 -11.28
CA ASN A 577 37.23 2.88 -12.39
C ASN A 577 36.04 1.95 -12.67
N TYR A 578 35.04 2.44 -13.40
CA TYR A 578 33.87 1.64 -13.76
C TYR A 578 34.16 0.52 -14.77
N ASP A 579 35.28 0.61 -15.50
CA ASP A 579 35.61 -0.33 -16.58
C ASP A 579 35.78 -1.77 -16.06
N GLU A 580 36.25 -1.95 -14.82
CA GLU A 580 36.41 -3.26 -14.18
C GLU A 580 35.09 -4.02 -14.00
N TYR A 581 33.98 -3.28 -13.86
CA TYR A 581 32.63 -3.83 -13.68
C TYR A 581 31.96 -4.14 -15.01
N THR A 582 32.48 -3.64 -16.13
CA THR A 582 31.87 -3.85 -17.44
C THR A 582 31.96 -5.32 -17.87
N GLY A 583 30.98 -5.76 -18.67
CA GLY A 583 30.94 -7.13 -19.20
C GLY A 583 29.53 -7.71 -19.26
N LYS A 584 29.46 -8.98 -19.65
CA LYS A 584 28.21 -9.75 -19.72
C LYS A 584 28.07 -10.61 -18.48
N TYR A 585 26.89 -10.60 -17.88
CA TYR A 585 26.60 -11.36 -16.68
C TYR A 585 25.34 -12.18 -16.85
N PHE A 586 25.42 -13.50 -16.66
CA PHE A 586 24.31 -14.42 -16.86
C PHE A 586 23.75 -14.94 -15.54
N SER A 587 22.42 -14.89 -15.38
CA SER A 587 21.73 -15.57 -14.30
C SER A 587 21.13 -16.89 -14.80
N LYS A 588 21.67 -18.01 -14.33
CA LYS A 588 21.11 -19.34 -14.61
C LYS A 588 19.71 -19.53 -14.04
N GLU A 589 19.40 -18.86 -12.94
CA GLU A 589 18.09 -18.91 -12.29
C GLU A 589 17.01 -18.21 -13.11
N LEU A 590 17.30 -17.01 -13.61
CA LEU A 590 16.35 -16.24 -14.41
C LEU A 590 16.40 -16.56 -15.91
N GLY A 591 17.47 -17.22 -16.36
CA GLY A 591 17.71 -17.51 -17.78
C GLY A 591 17.96 -16.24 -18.61
N ILE A 592 18.49 -15.17 -18.01
CA ILE A 592 18.70 -13.88 -18.67
C ILE A 592 20.14 -13.37 -18.49
N THR A 593 20.60 -12.62 -19.48
CA THR A 593 21.88 -11.90 -19.48
C THR A 593 21.68 -10.41 -19.24
N TYR A 594 22.50 -9.87 -18.36
CA TYR A 594 22.67 -8.45 -18.12
C TYR A 594 24.01 -7.97 -18.68
N PHE A 595 24.03 -6.77 -19.24
CA PHE A 595 25.21 -6.07 -19.74
C PHE A 595 25.51 -4.92 -18.79
N ALA A 596 26.69 -4.91 -18.19
CA ALA A 596 27.16 -3.76 -17.43
C ALA A 596 28.00 -2.89 -18.35
N ASP A 597 27.54 -1.66 -18.60
CA ASP A 597 28.22 -0.68 -19.46
C ASP A 597 28.38 0.66 -18.74
N VAL A 598 29.36 1.45 -19.16
CA VAL A 598 29.47 2.86 -18.74
C VAL A 598 28.73 3.74 -19.75
N VAL A 599 27.59 4.30 -19.35
CA VAL A 599 26.80 5.25 -20.15
C VAL A 599 26.82 6.60 -19.45
N ASN A 600 27.25 7.67 -20.13
CA ASN A 600 27.32 9.02 -19.57
C ASN A 600 28.02 9.06 -18.20
N LYS A 601 29.18 8.39 -18.09
CA LYS A 601 29.98 8.26 -16.84
C LYS A 601 29.24 7.58 -15.67
N THR A 602 28.21 6.80 -15.97
CA THR A 602 27.43 6.05 -14.98
C THR A 602 27.45 4.56 -15.35
N LEU A 603 27.85 3.71 -14.41
CA LEU A 603 27.71 2.27 -14.57
C LEU A 603 26.22 1.93 -14.70
N THR A 604 25.85 1.24 -15.76
CA THR A 604 24.46 0.94 -16.11
C THR A 604 24.30 -0.54 -16.38
N LEU A 605 23.35 -1.17 -15.71
CA LEU A 605 22.94 -2.54 -16.00
C LEU A 605 21.81 -2.54 -17.02
N LYS A 606 21.99 -3.26 -18.12
CA LYS A 606 21.01 -3.39 -19.20
C LYS A 606 20.65 -4.84 -19.43
N ASN A 607 19.46 -5.13 -19.92
CA ASN A 607 19.14 -6.45 -20.46
C ASN A 607 18.60 -6.36 -21.89
N ILE A 608 18.46 -7.50 -22.56
CA ILE A 608 17.98 -7.58 -23.95
C ILE A 608 16.53 -7.09 -24.16
N ARG A 609 15.77 -6.90 -23.08
CA ARG A 609 14.38 -6.41 -23.10
C ARG A 609 14.30 -4.91 -22.74
N ASN A 610 15.39 -4.17 -22.94
CA ASN A 610 15.49 -2.73 -22.71
C ASN A 610 15.23 -2.26 -21.28
N ILE A 611 15.40 -3.14 -20.28
CA ILE A 611 15.64 -2.64 -18.92
C ILE A 611 16.97 -1.88 -18.94
N ASN A 612 16.98 -0.67 -18.38
CA ASN A 612 18.18 0.10 -18.14
C ASN A 612 18.18 0.63 -16.70
N PHE A 613 19.10 0.13 -15.88
CA PHE A 613 19.31 0.57 -14.50
C PHE A 613 20.64 1.31 -14.40
N PRO A 614 20.66 2.65 -14.52
CA PRO A 614 21.82 3.43 -14.11
C PRO A 614 22.04 3.20 -12.61
N LEU A 615 23.28 2.98 -12.21
CA LEU A 615 23.66 2.66 -10.84
C LEU A 615 24.26 3.87 -10.13
N ILE A 616 23.88 4.04 -8.86
CA ILE A 616 24.51 4.93 -7.89
C ILE A 616 25.49 4.09 -7.08
N HIS A 617 26.74 4.54 -7.02
CA HIS A 617 27.74 3.95 -6.13
C HIS A 617 27.36 4.23 -4.68
N ILE A 618 27.34 3.19 -3.85
CA ILE A 618 27.07 3.32 -2.41
C ILE A 618 28.39 3.28 -1.64
N TRP A 619 29.13 2.18 -1.76
CA TRP A 619 30.46 1.99 -1.15
C TRP A 619 31.10 0.69 -1.67
N GLY A 620 32.43 0.66 -1.81
CA GLY A 620 33.15 -0.52 -2.28
C GLY A 620 32.60 -0.99 -3.62
N ASP A 621 32.31 -2.29 -3.73
CA ASP A 621 31.69 -2.93 -4.89
C ASP A 621 30.14 -2.97 -4.80
N ILE A 622 29.52 -2.12 -3.96
CA ILE A 622 28.07 -2.05 -3.76
C ILE A 622 27.48 -0.82 -4.44
N TYR A 623 26.41 -1.08 -5.18
CA TYR A 623 25.67 -0.14 -5.99
C TYR A 623 24.17 -0.27 -5.75
N LYS A 624 23.43 0.73 -6.18
CA LYS A 624 21.97 0.76 -6.13
C LYS A 624 21.40 1.36 -7.40
N ASP A 625 20.24 0.90 -7.86
CA ASP A 625 19.63 1.50 -9.04
C ASP A 625 19.16 2.95 -8.76
N LYS A 626 19.40 3.84 -9.72
CA LYS A 626 19.10 5.27 -9.62
C LYS A 626 17.64 5.59 -9.87
N LEU A 627 16.96 4.82 -10.73
CA LEU A 627 15.63 5.16 -11.23
C LEU A 627 14.54 4.86 -10.19
N TYR A 628 14.60 3.67 -9.61
CA TYR A 628 13.59 3.14 -8.72
C TYR A 628 14.09 3.06 -7.28
N SER A 629 15.40 3.01 -7.07
CA SER A 629 15.99 2.82 -5.74
C SER A 629 15.47 1.56 -5.03
N TYR A 630 15.14 0.52 -5.80
CA TYR A 630 14.62 -0.75 -5.32
C TYR A 630 15.65 -1.88 -5.40
N TYR A 631 16.60 -1.79 -6.32
CA TYR A 631 17.57 -2.83 -6.59
C TYR A 631 18.92 -2.52 -5.98
N ASN A 632 19.42 -3.39 -5.12
CA ASN A 632 20.81 -3.34 -4.67
C ASN A 632 21.63 -4.32 -5.52
N VAL A 633 22.85 -3.90 -5.89
CA VAL A 633 23.78 -4.68 -6.68
C VAL A 633 25.09 -4.76 -5.93
N GLN A 634 25.54 -5.96 -5.61
CA GLN A 634 26.83 -6.20 -4.95
C GLN A 634 27.72 -7.02 -5.87
N PHE A 635 28.79 -6.42 -6.39
CA PHE A 635 29.79 -7.15 -7.14
C PHE A 635 30.72 -7.91 -6.21
N THR A 636 31.21 -9.05 -6.68
CA THR A 636 32.16 -9.90 -5.96
C THR A 636 33.43 -10.04 -6.79
N ARG A 637 34.57 -9.93 -6.10
CA ARG A 637 35.89 -10.12 -6.68
C ARG A 637 36.49 -11.49 -6.33
N ASP A 638 37.32 -12.03 -7.21
CA ASP A 638 38.16 -13.19 -6.92
C ASP A 638 39.44 -12.81 -6.14
N GLY A 639 40.30 -13.80 -5.85
CA GLY A 639 41.58 -13.58 -5.15
C GLY A 639 42.58 -12.70 -5.92
N ASN A 640 42.35 -12.47 -7.21
CA ASN A 640 43.14 -11.59 -8.07
C ASN A 640 42.49 -10.20 -8.24
N SER A 641 41.44 -9.91 -7.45
CA SER A 641 40.66 -8.66 -7.51
C SER A 641 39.84 -8.45 -8.79
N ASN A 642 39.62 -9.49 -9.59
CA ASN A 642 38.76 -9.41 -10.79
C ASN A 642 37.29 -9.57 -10.41
N ILE A 643 36.42 -8.76 -11.01
CA ILE A 643 34.96 -8.92 -10.87
C ILE A 643 34.52 -10.21 -11.56
N ILE A 644 33.93 -11.12 -10.79
CA ILE A 644 33.51 -12.45 -11.28
C ILE A 644 31.99 -12.67 -11.29
N ASN A 645 31.24 -11.90 -10.49
CA ASN A 645 29.78 -11.94 -10.46
C ASN A 645 29.23 -10.71 -9.75
N PHE A 646 27.92 -10.53 -9.82
CA PHE A 646 27.19 -9.71 -8.86
C PHE A 646 25.95 -10.44 -8.31
N LEU A 647 25.55 -10.04 -7.12
CA LEU A 647 24.26 -10.35 -6.52
C LEU A 647 23.32 -9.17 -6.70
N LEU A 648 22.08 -9.47 -7.04
CA LEU A 648 21.01 -8.49 -7.17
C LEU A 648 19.90 -8.78 -6.16
N ASP A 649 19.55 -7.76 -5.39
CA ASP A 649 18.41 -7.78 -4.48
C ASP A 649 17.31 -6.87 -4.99
N SER A 650 16.07 -7.30 -4.90
CA SER A 650 14.85 -6.50 -4.98
C SER A 650 14.20 -6.39 -3.58
N PRO A 651 13.03 -5.72 -3.43
CA PRO A 651 12.36 -5.61 -2.14
C PRO A 651 12.03 -6.97 -1.48
N ARG A 652 11.62 -7.99 -2.27
CA ARG A 652 11.14 -9.28 -1.77
C ARG A 652 11.86 -10.50 -2.38
N SER A 653 12.94 -10.28 -3.12
CA SER A 653 13.82 -11.33 -3.64
C SER A 653 15.28 -10.92 -3.48
N LYS A 654 16.08 -11.74 -2.80
CA LYS A 654 17.46 -11.45 -2.38
C LYS A 654 18.44 -12.43 -3.00
N ASN A 655 19.70 -12.03 -3.17
CA ASN A 655 20.81 -12.86 -3.60
C ASN A 655 20.63 -13.49 -5.00
N ILE A 656 20.05 -12.77 -5.95
CA ILE A 656 19.92 -13.26 -7.32
C ILE A 656 21.27 -13.13 -8.00
N LYS A 657 21.91 -14.27 -8.30
CA LYS A 657 23.28 -14.31 -8.79
C LYS A 657 23.36 -14.16 -10.30
N PHE A 658 24.27 -13.30 -10.75
CA PHE A 658 24.65 -13.11 -12.14
C PHE A 658 26.17 -13.30 -12.28
N VAL A 659 26.59 -14.34 -13.00
CA VAL A 659 28.01 -14.69 -13.17
C VAL A 659 28.57 -14.01 -14.41
N LYS A 660 29.75 -13.41 -14.31
CA LYS A 660 30.44 -12.80 -15.46
C LYS A 660 30.81 -13.88 -16.46
N VAL A 661 30.41 -13.72 -17.72
CA VAL A 661 30.66 -14.68 -18.81
C VAL A 661 31.55 -14.11 -19.91
N GLU A 662 31.60 -12.78 -20.05
CA GLU A 662 32.50 -12.06 -20.95
C GLU A 662 32.92 -10.73 -20.33
#